data_AF-A0A9D7FSE7-F1
#
_entry.id   AF-A0A9D7FSE7-F1
#
_cell.length_a   1.000
_cell.length_b   1.000
_cell.length_c   1.000
_cell.angle_alpha   90.00
_cell.angle_beta   90.00
_cell.angle_gamma   90.00
#
_symmetry.space_group_name_H-M   'P 1'
#
loop_
_entity.id
_entity.type
_entity.pdbx_description
1 polymer ?
#
loop_
_entity_poly.entity_id
_entity_poly.type
_entity_poly.pdbx_seq_one_letter_code
_entity_poly.pdbx_strand_id
1 'polypeptide(L)'
;MQASTGITTAPMSSTDQIRLNFNGKTEINHHPDPARSTISVMAQGDSIVSFNELKISSSGQSMDLTVSGDAAIVSRGTTTIDSDKSIILNVNAVPGSNSANGIISLGEDQNIIEEQLNNRNGALVNIGSNANITSSREGATGIRITSNALTPVTNIIVKGLLDVRNGNAIAGNGVGAEHVTVDGGQIYGIINMDRGDDIITANSGVIDGEIIMGRGSDTLILNQGIDISNLKKANGHDPMFTQTDQENNQLEANGLQFTGYTSLAGNSREGTNFTNWDSIALNNGAALTMSDNLFESTETRERSLFIDATSSLIHQNTQTAATRTIYGNVENNGQMTLSNNGVAGDILTISGDYKGDGGVLLLDTVLNSDDSLTDKLVILGDAETGTTNVVVNKAGGDGALTDRGIEIITVEGLSEATFKKMDNTRIVAGQYEYELVKKDNNWYLTSEIQPITPVPEEPEPEPEGPTPPTTPDPEPKPEHQYRPESGSYMANQMAANTLFITRLHDRLGETQYTDMLTGEEKVTSMWMRHVGGHNRSRDGSGQLKTQSNRYIVQLGGDIAQWSSDGADRWHVGLMTGYANQHSNTRSKVSRYSSDGSVDGYSAGIYGTWYANEQDKSGSYVDSWVLYNWFDNTVKGEYLESEKYKSRGVTASIEAGYTFKLGERESDNVKYFLQPKAQLIWMNVRAKDHVENNGTRISSEGDGNLMTRLGLRAYMHGHHDIDNGKDREFEPFIEANWIHNTRNFGVTMNDVRNEIVGTKNIGEIKVGVEAQWSKQFNMWTNVGQQIGDNGYSDTQAMVGFKYLF
;
A
#
# COMPACT_ATOMS: atom_id res chain seq x y z
N MET A 1 -52.99 -55.16 -31.92
CA MET A 1 -53.74 -55.93 -30.89
C MET A 1 -54.23 -54.93 -29.85
N GLN A 2 -55.54 -54.80 -29.67
CA GLN A 2 -56.13 -54.03 -28.58
C GLN A 2 -55.96 -54.78 -27.26
N ALA A 3 -55.39 -54.13 -26.24
CA ALA A 3 -55.52 -54.56 -24.86
C ALA A 3 -56.32 -53.49 -24.12
N SER A 4 -57.62 -53.73 -23.93
CA SER A 4 -58.44 -52.96 -23.00
C SER A 4 -58.36 -53.62 -21.62
N THR A 5 -57.70 -52.99 -20.67
CA THR A 5 -57.93 -53.27 -19.25
C THR A 5 -58.68 -52.08 -18.67
N GLY A 6 -60.00 -52.17 -18.63
CA GLY A 6 -60.84 -51.25 -17.87
C GLY A 6 -60.65 -51.50 -16.38
N ILE A 7 -60.18 -50.47 -15.66
CA ILE A 7 -60.27 -50.42 -14.21
C ILE A 7 -61.57 -49.69 -13.89
N THR A 8 -62.54 -50.41 -13.31
CA THR A 8 -63.78 -49.83 -12.79
C THR A 8 -63.49 -49.25 -11.40
N THR A 9 -63.67 -47.94 -11.21
CA THR A 9 -63.55 -47.29 -9.90
C THR A 9 -64.92 -47.15 -9.23
N ALA A 10 -64.97 -47.42 -7.92
CA ALA A 10 -66.07 -47.02 -7.03
C ALA A 10 -66.02 -45.49 -6.81
N PRO A 11 -67.12 -44.83 -6.37
CA PRO A 11 -67.12 -43.38 -6.19
C PRO A 11 -66.13 -42.99 -5.07
N MET A 12 -65.03 -42.35 -5.44
CA MET A 12 -63.99 -41.84 -4.55
C MET A 12 -64.28 -40.40 -4.11
N SER A 13 -63.86 -40.05 -2.89
CA SER A 13 -63.98 -38.72 -2.30
C SER A 13 -62.86 -37.78 -2.77
N SER A 14 -63.06 -36.47 -2.63
CA SER A 14 -62.24 -35.39 -3.20
C SER A 14 -60.82 -35.20 -2.63
N THR A 15 -60.16 -36.25 -2.15
CA THR A 15 -58.82 -36.18 -1.50
C THR A 15 -57.88 -37.37 -1.77
N ASP A 16 -58.18 -38.26 -2.72
CA ASP A 16 -57.31 -39.42 -3.01
C ASP A 16 -56.22 -39.10 -4.06
N GLN A 17 -54.94 -39.10 -3.65
CA GLN A 17 -53.79 -39.02 -4.56
C GLN A 17 -53.66 -40.30 -5.39
N ILE A 18 -53.76 -40.19 -6.73
CA ILE A 18 -53.45 -41.32 -7.63
C ILE A 18 -51.96 -41.29 -7.97
N ARG A 19 -51.24 -42.35 -7.58
CA ARG A 19 -49.83 -42.56 -7.95
C ARG A 19 -49.70 -43.71 -8.94
N LEU A 20 -49.24 -43.40 -10.15
CA LEU A 20 -48.88 -44.40 -11.16
C LEU A 20 -47.36 -44.53 -11.19
N ASN A 21 -46.83 -45.64 -10.69
CA ASN A 21 -45.39 -45.90 -10.62
C ASN A 21 -45.01 -47.00 -11.62
N PHE A 22 -44.29 -46.64 -12.67
CA PHE A 22 -43.73 -47.58 -13.63
C PHE A 22 -42.30 -47.95 -13.22
N ASN A 23 -42.17 -49.05 -12.48
CA ASN A 23 -40.92 -49.44 -11.80
C ASN A 23 -39.85 -50.11 -12.72
N GLY A 24 -40.07 -50.15 -14.04
CA GLY A 24 -39.12 -50.71 -15.02
C GLY A 24 -39.08 -49.88 -16.30
N LYS A 25 -38.30 -50.33 -17.31
CA LYS A 25 -38.21 -49.66 -18.62
C LYS A 25 -39.57 -49.58 -19.29
N THR A 26 -40.07 -48.37 -19.46
CA THR A 26 -41.32 -48.07 -20.16
C THR A 26 -40.96 -47.53 -21.53
N GLU A 27 -41.27 -48.28 -22.60
CA GLU A 27 -41.10 -47.80 -23.98
C GLU A 27 -42.44 -47.35 -24.54
N ILE A 28 -42.53 -46.09 -24.94
CA ILE A 28 -43.65 -45.54 -25.70
C ILE A 28 -43.14 -45.35 -27.14
N ASN A 29 -43.38 -46.36 -27.98
CA ASN A 29 -43.00 -46.33 -29.40
C ASN A 29 -44.23 -46.02 -30.24
N HIS A 30 -44.20 -44.93 -31.00
CA HIS A 30 -45.32 -44.51 -31.84
C HIS A 30 -44.92 -44.45 -33.30
N HIS A 31 -45.51 -45.33 -34.10
CA HIS A 31 -45.44 -45.30 -35.56
C HIS A 31 -46.87 -45.14 -36.12
N PRO A 32 -47.30 -43.93 -36.51
CA PRO A 32 -48.67 -43.77 -36.98
C PRO A 32 -48.82 -43.23 -38.42
N ASP A 33 -50.00 -43.52 -38.95
CA ASP A 33 -50.66 -42.93 -40.12
C ASP A 33 -50.47 -41.39 -40.20
N PRO A 34 -50.13 -40.81 -41.38
CA PRO A 34 -49.81 -39.39 -41.56
C PRO A 34 -50.85 -38.35 -41.11
N ALA A 35 -52.08 -38.76 -40.79
CA ALA A 35 -53.19 -37.82 -40.67
C ALA A 35 -53.35 -37.15 -39.29
N ARG A 36 -53.33 -37.85 -38.15
CA ARG A 36 -53.57 -37.24 -36.81
C ARG A 36 -53.20 -38.18 -35.65
N SER A 37 -52.04 -38.02 -35.04
CA SER A 37 -51.82 -38.65 -33.73
C SER A 37 -50.70 -37.97 -32.95
N THR A 38 -51.08 -37.30 -31.87
CA THR A 38 -50.19 -36.93 -30.77
C THR A 38 -50.10 -38.10 -29.79
N ILE A 39 -48.93 -38.34 -29.20
CA ILE A 39 -48.80 -39.18 -28.00
C ILE A 39 -49.12 -38.28 -26.82
N SER A 40 -50.09 -38.64 -25.98
CA SER A 40 -50.45 -37.87 -24.79
C SER A 40 -50.28 -38.66 -23.50
N VAL A 41 -49.43 -38.16 -22.59
CA VAL A 41 -49.42 -38.58 -21.18
C VAL A 41 -50.09 -37.47 -20.38
N MET A 42 -51.19 -37.79 -19.68
CA MET A 42 -51.98 -36.81 -18.95
C MET A 42 -52.01 -37.11 -17.45
N ALA A 43 -51.66 -36.12 -16.63
CA ALA A 43 -51.81 -36.15 -15.17
C ALA A 43 -52.67 -34.96 -14.71
N GLN A 44 -53.70 -35.21 -13.89
CA GLN A 44 -54.65 -34.19 -13.43
C GLN A 44 -54.89 -34.26 -11.91
N GLY A 45 -55.31 -33.15 -11.28
CA GLY A 45 -55.57 -33.10 -9.83
C GLY A 45 -54.27 -33.18 -9.03
N ASP A 46 -54.20 -34.03 -8.00
CA ASP A 46 -53.00 -34.24 -7.15
C ASP A 46 -52.20 -35.49 -7.57
N SER A 47 -52.31 -35.91 -8.84
CA SER A 47 -51.79 -37.19 -9.32
C SER A 47 -50.30 -37.14 -9.65
N ILE A 48 -49.55 -38.18 -9.27
CA ILE A 48 -48.12 -38.31 -9.63
C ILE A 48 -47.96 -39.50 -10.58
N VAL A 49 -47.46 -39.24 -11.78
CA VAL A 49 -47.02 -40.27 -12.74
C VAL A 49 -45.51 -40.32 -12.70
N SER A 50 -44.93 -41.45 -12.26
CA SER A 50 -43.48 -41.60 -12.17
C SER A 50 -42.96 -42.78 -12.99
N PHE A 51 -41.82 -42.57 -13.65
CA PHE A 51 -41.15 -43.55 -14.50
C PHE A 51 -39.71 -43.76 -14.00
N ASN A 52 -39.28 -45.02 -13.82
CA ASN A 52 -37.87 -45.31 -13.52
C ASN A 52 -36.98 -45.19 -14.76
N GLU A 53 -37.44 -45.67 -15.91
CA GLU A 53 -36.81 -45.45 -17.22
C GLU A 53 -37.93 -45.24 -18.25
N LEU A 54 -37.86 -44.19 -19.07
CA LEU A 54 -38.88 -43.90 -20.09
C LEU A 54 -38.22 -43.58 -21.43
N LYS A 55 -38.29 -44.50 -22.39
CA LYS A 55 -37.87 -44.21 -23.76
C LYS A 55 -39.10 -43.83 -24.57
N ILE A 56 -39.07 -42.68 -25.21
CA ILE A 56 -40.09 -42.26 -26.16
C ILE A 56 -39.44 -42.06 -27.51
N SER A 57 -39.97 -42.71 -28.55
CA SER A 57 -39.54 -42.47 -29.93
C SER A 57 -40.72 -42.07 -30.80
N SER A 58 -40.57 -40.99 -31.56
CA SER A 58 -41.59 -40.46 -32.49
C SER A 58 -40.95 -40.19 -33.85
N SER A 59 -41.68 -40.48 -34.92
CA SER A 59 -41.28 -40.09 -36.29
C SER A 59 -42.43 -39.34 -36.96
N GLY A 60 -42.17 -38.11 -37.38
CA GLY A 60 -43.05 -37.23 -38.13
C GLY A 60 -44.09 -36.42 -37.34
N GLN A 61 -44.15 -36.48 -36.00
CA GLN A 61 -45.24 -35.88 -35.20
C GLN A 61 -44.78 -35.28 -33.85
N SER A 62 -45.53 -34.29 -33.34
CA SER A 62 -45.35 -33.70 -32.01
C SER A 62 -45.88 -34.59 -30.89
N MET A 63 -45.21 -34.55 -29.74
CA MET A 63 -45.63 -35.26 -28.53
C MET A 63 -46.15 -34.29 -27.49
N ASP A 64 -47.27 -34.62 -26.86
CA ASP A 64 -47.93 -33.79 -25.85
C ASP A 64 -47.81 -34.41 -24.45
N LEU A 65 -47.08 -33.75 -23.55
CA LEU A 65 -47.08 -34.13 -22.13
C LEU A 65 -47.93 -33.13 -21.36
N THR A 66 -49.09 -33.55 -20.86
CA THR A 66 -50.06 -32.66 -20.23
C THR A 66 -50.15 -32.90 -18.74
N VAL A 67 -49.85 -31.88 -17.97
CA VAL A 67 -50.02 -31.86 -16.51
C VAL A 67 -51.01 -30.74 -16.17
N SER A 68 -51.95 -30.97 -15.26
CA SER A 68 -52.94 -29.98 -14.81
C SER A 68 -53.24 -30.13 -13.31
N GLY A 69 -53.44 -29.05 -12.57
CA GLY A 69 -53.59 -29.08 -11.11
C GLY A 69 -52.23 -29.18 -10.38
N ASP A 70 -52.18 -29.89 -9.24
CA ASP A 70 -50.97 -30.21 -8.47
C ASP A 70 -50.30 -31.52 -8.91
N ALA A 71 -50.60 -31.98 -10.12
CA ALA A 71 -50.12 -33.22 -10.66
C ALA A 71 -48.63 -33.12 -11.05
N ALA A 72 -47.91 -34.24 -11.10
CA ALA A 72 -46.50 -34.26 -11.50
C ALA A 72 -46.21 -35.42 -12.45
N ILE A 73 -45.35 -35.19 -13.44
CA ILE A 73 -44.73 -36.24 -14.24
C ILE A 73 -43.24 -36.26 -13.92
N VAL A 74 -42.79 -37.34 -13.26
CA VAL A 74 -41.44 -37.45 -12.71
C VAL A 74 -40.72 -38.64 -13.33
N SER A 75 -39.64 -38.40 -14.07
CA SER A 75 -38.71 -39.48 -14.42
C SER A 75 -37.60 -39.57 -13.38
N ARG A 76 -37.37 -40.77 -12.83
CA ARG A 76 -36.41 -41.06 -11.74
C ARG A 76 -35.14 -41.79 -12.21
N GLY A 77 -35.01 -42.05 -13.52
CA GLY A 77 -33.84 -42.64 -14.15
C GLY A 77 -33.84 -42.30 -15.65
N THR A 78 -33.26 -43.14 -16.51
CA THR A 78 -32.97 -42.75 -17.91
C THR A 78 -34.25 -42.53 -18.71
N THR A 79 -34.45 -41.30 -19.22
CA THR A 79 -35.50 -41.01 -20.18
C THR A 79 -34.88 -40.47 -21.47
N THR A 80 -35.12 -41.18 -22.56
CA THR A 80 -34.56 -40.86 -23.88
C THR A 80 -35.71 -40.52 -24.79
N ILE A 81 -35.73 -39.29 -25.30
CA ILE A 81 -36.71 -38.87 -26.28
C ILE A 81 -36.01 -38.71 -27.63
N ASP A 82 -36.35 -39.58 -28.58
CA ASP A 82 -35.79 -39.61 -29.93
C ASP A 82 -36.91 -39.26 -30.92
N SER A 83 -36.97 -38.01 -31.36
CA SER A 83 -38.00 -37.46 -32.25
C SER A 83 -37.36 -36.62 -33.36
N ASP A 84 -37.94 -36.64 -34.55
CA ASP A 84 -37.55 -35.81 -35.71
C ASP A 84 -38.40 -34.53 -35.87
N LYS A 85 -39.34 -34.27 -34.93
CA LYS A 85 -40.21 -33.08 -34.82
C LYS A 85 -40.48 -32.61 -33.38
N SER A 86 -40.85 -31.32 -33.25
CA SER A 86 -41.15 -30.58 -32.00
C SER A 86 -41.84 -31.41 -30.93
N ILE A 87 -41.16 -31.65 -29.80
CA ILE A 87 -41.77 -32.15 -28.56
C ILE A 87 -42.57 -31.01 -27.92
N ILE A 88 -43.90 -31.04 -28.00
CA ILE A 88 -44.73 -30.00 -27.41
C ILE A 88 -45.15 -30.44 -26.00
N LEU A 89 -44.34 -30.14 -24.98
CA LEU A 89 -44.86 -30.28 -23.62
C LEU A 89 -46.00 -29.26 -23.44
N ASN A 90 -47.15 -29.72 -22.96
CA ASN A 90 -48.38 -28.95 -22.89
C ASN A 90 -48.90 -28.98 -21.46
N VAL A 91 -48.25 -28.26 -20.53
CA VAL A 91 -48.82 -28.08 -19.18
C VAL A 91 -50.05 -27.18 -19.30
N ASN A 92 -51.23 -27.79 -19.31
CA ASN A 92 -52.47 -27.04 -19.39
C ASN A 92 -52.91 -26.71 -17.96
N ALA A 93 -52.86 -25.43 -17.59
CA ALA A 93 -53.62 -24.95 -16.45
C ALA A 93 -55.09 -25.34 -16.63
N VAL A 94 -55.75 -25.77 -15.56
CA VAL A 94 -57.19 -26.01 -15.62
C VAL A 94 -57.86 -24.66 -15.95
N PRO A 95 -58.77 -24.57 -16.92
CA PRO A 95 -59.52 -23.33 -17.17
C PRO A 95 -60.18 -22.85 -15.87
N GLY A 96 -59.72 -21.72 -15.34
CA GLY A 96 -60.19 -21.14 -14.07
C GLY A 96 -59.30 -21.36 -12.85
N SER A 97 -58.14 -22.04 -12.96
CA SER A 97 -57.13 -22.12 -11.88
C SER A 97 -55.98 -21.13 -12.12
N ASN A 98 -55.65 -20.32 -11.11
CA ASN A 98 -54.56 -19.32 -11.18
C ASN A 98 -53.16 -19.89 -10.89
N SER A 99 -52.99 -21.21 -10.80
CA SER A 99 -51.70 -21.84 -10.50
C SER A 99 -51.61 -23.21 -11.19
N ALA A 100 -50.63 -23.39 -12.07
CA ALA A 100 -50.24 -24.69 -12.58
C ALA A 100 -48.96 -25.11 -11.84
N ASN A 101 -49.09 -25.91 -10.78
CA ASN A 101 -47.95 -26.40 -9.97
C ASN A 101 -47.31 -27.66 -10.57
N GLY A 102 -47.50 -27.90 -11.88
CA GLY A 102 -46.97 -29.07 -12.55
C GLY A 102 -45.44 -29.07 -12.53
N ILE A 103 -44.83 -30.08 -11.91
CA ILE A 103 -43.38 -30.28 -11.96
C ILE A 103 -43.05 -31.12 -13.20
N ILE A 104 -42.24 -30.56 -14.11
CA ILE A 104 -41.56 -31.33 -15.15
C ILE A 104 -40.07 -31.35 -14.78
N SER A 105 -39.62 -32.48 -14.25
CA SER A 105 -38.20 -32.72 -14.00
C SER A 105 -37.66 -33.64 -15.10
N LEU A 106 -36.73 -33.11 -15.90
CA LEU A 106 -35.82 -33.93 -16.66
C LEU A 106 -34.83 -34.51 -15.62
N GLY A 107 -34.92 -35.81 -15.35
CA GLY A 107 -34.07 -36.51 -14.37
C GLY A 107 -32.59 -36.53 -14.76
N GLU A 108 -31.81 -37.41 -14.16
CA GLU A 108 -30.44 -37.66 -14.62
C GLU A 108 -30.48 -38.41 -15.98
N ASP A 109 -29.51 -38.12 -16.86
CA ASP A 109 -29.25 -38.78 -18.15
C ASP A 109 -30.35 -38.60 -19.23
N GLN A 110 -30.92 -37.40 -19.30
CA GLN A 110 -31.91 -37.02 -20.31
C GLN A 110 -31.23 -36.44 -21.53
N ASN A 111 -31.71 -36.72 -22.74
CA ASN A 111 -31.19 -36.07 -23.93
C ASN A 111 -32.33 -35.68 -24.88
N ILE A 112 -32.45 -34.38 -25.14
CA ILE A 112 -33.36 -33.76 -26.10
C ILE A 112 -32.46 -33.15 -27.18
N ILE A 113 -32.50 -33.67 -28.41
CA ILE A 113 -31.62 -33.25 -29.51
C ILE A 113 -32.48 -32.69 -30.65
N GLU A 114 -32.15 -31.49 -31.15
CA GLU A 114 -32.84 -30.78 -32.24
C GLU A 114 -34.29 -30.35 -31.94
N GLU A 115 -34.71 -30.51 -30.69
CA GLU A 115 -36.08 -30.34 -30.24
C GLU A 115 -36.25 -29.18 -29.25
N GLN A 116 -37.49 -28.71 -29.12
CA GLN A 116 -37.87 -27.58 -28.26
C GLN A 116 -38.74 -28.04 -27.11
N LEU A 117 -38.43 -27.62 -25.89
CA LEU A 117 -39.30 -27.73 -24.72
C LEU A 117 -40.31 -26.57 -24.71
N ASN A 118 -41.61 -26.84 -24.71
CA ASN A 118 -42.63 -25.80 -24.58
C ASN A 118 -43.19 -25.77 -23.15
N ASN A 119 -43.01 -24.69 -22.42
CA ASN A 119 -43.62 -24.48 -21.11
C ASN A 119 -44.80 -23.51 -21.24
N ARG A 120 -46.01 -24.05 -21.38
CA ARG A 120 -47.23 -23.25 -21.41
C ARG A 120 -47.76 -23.07 -19.98
N ASN A 121 -48.11 -21.84 -19.59
CA ASN A 121 -48.78 -21.50 -18.32
C ASN A 121 -47.96 -21.64 -17.01
N GLY A 122 -46.62 -21.50 -17.04
CA GLY A 122 -45.82 -21.24 -15.83
C GLY A 122 -45.47 -22.44 -14.96
N ALA A 123 -45.29 -23.62 -15.56
CA ALA A 123 -44.85 -24.82 -14.83
C ALA A 123 -43.40 -24.68 -14.31
N LEU A 124 -43.06 -25.36 -13.23
CA LEU A 124 -41.66 -25.52 -12.82
C LEU A 124 -40.95 -26.47 -13.80
N VAL A 125 -39.92 -25.97 -14.48
CA VAL A 125 -39.02 -26.77 -15.31
C VAL A 125 -37.73 -27.00 -14.55
N ASN A 126 -37.37 -28.26 -14.31
CA ASN A 126 -36.10 -28.62 -13.69
C ASN A 126 -35.27 -29.49 -14.64
N ILE A 127 -34.11 -28.99 -15.04
CA ILE A 127 -33.12 -29.69 -15.86
C ILE A 127 -32.08 -30.30 -14.91
N GLY A 128 -32.17 -31.61 -14.67
CA GLY A 128 -31.25 -32.33 -13.79
C GLY A 128 -29.79 -32.30 -14.28
N SER A 129 -28.84 -32.62 -13.41
CA SER A 129 -27.40 -32.42 -13.64
C SER A 129 -26.82 -33.13 -14.88
N ASN A 130 -27.43 -34.24 -15.29
CA ASN A 130 -27.04 -34.99 -16.49
C ASN A 130 -28.06 -34.87 -17.63
N ALA A 131 -29.04 -33.98 -17.51
CA ALA A 131 -30.00 -33.70 -18.57
C ALA A 131 -29.40 -32.75 -19.61
N ASN A 132 -29.56 -33.07 -20.88
CA ASN A 132 -29.05 -32.30 -22.01
C ASN A 132 -30.23 -31.89 -22.92
N ILE A 133 -30.34 -30.60 -23.21
CA ILE A 133 -31.17 -30.06 -24.28
C ILE A 133 -30.19 -29.44 -25.28
N THR A 134 -30.10 -29.98 -26.48
CA THR A 134 -29.14 -29.53 -27.49
C THR A 134 -29.82 -29.29 -28.83
N SER A 135 -29.43 -28.25 -29.55
CA SER A 135 -29.89 -28.02 -30.92
C SER A 135 -28.87 -27.23 -31.73
N SER A 136 -28.53 -27.75 -32.90
CA SER A 136 -27.63 -27.11 -33.87
C SER A 136 -28.38 -26.31 -34.94
N ARG A 137 -29.72 -26.37 -34.97
CA ARG A 137 -30.55 -25.70 -35.97
C ARG A 137 -30.51 -24.18 -35.78
N GLU A 138 -30.39 -23.45 -36.88
CA GLU A 138 -30.46 -21.99 -36.88
C GLU A 138 -31.85 -21.52 -36.40
N GLY A 139 -31.88 -20.58 -35.46
CA GLY A 139 -33.12 -20.06 -34.87
C GLY A 139 -33.83 -21.04 -33.93
N ALA A 140 -33.16 -22.12 -33.51
CA ALA A 140 -33.74 -23.08 -32.57
C ALA A 140 -34.11 -22.42 -31.23
N THR A 141 -35.00 -23.07 -30.49
CA THR A 141 -35.32 -22.67 -29.12
C THR A 141 -35.27 -23.89 -28.23
N GLY A 142 -34.42 -23.89 -27.20
CA GLY A 142 -34.28 -24.99 -26.26
C GLY A 142 -35.48 -25.07 -25.34
N ILE A 143 -35.72 -24.02 -24.55
CA ILE A 143 -36.90 -23.87 -23.69
C ILE A 143 -37.68 -22.65 -24.18
N ARG A 144 -38.91 -22.85 -24.65
CA ARG A 144 -39.86 -21.79 -24.95
C ARG A 144 -40.90 -21.70 -23.85
N ILE A 145 -41.05 -20.54 -23.25
CA ILE A 145 -42.05 -20.22 -22.24
C ILE A 145 -43.18 -19.48 -22.96
N THR A 146 -44.42 -19.81 -22.65
CA THR A 146 -45.57 -19.11 -23.22
C THR A 146 -46.61 -18.93 -22.12
N SER A 147 -46.69 -17.71 -21.58
CA SER A 147 -47.67 -17.33 -20.57
C SER A 147 -48.67 -16.35 -21.16
N ASN A 148 -49.97 -16.67 -21.04
CA ASN A 148 -51.06 -15.81 -21.49
C ASN A 148 -51.67 -14.97 -20.35
N ALA A 149 -51.16 -15.08 -19.13
CA ALA A 149 -51.71 -14.45 -17.93
C ALA A 149 -50.66 -13.54 -17.27
N LEU A 150 -51.12 -12.43 -16.66
CA LEU A 150 -50.28 -11.42 -16.01
C LEU A 150 -49.69 -11.87 -14.65
N THR A 151 -50.09 -13.04 -14.12
CA THR A 151 -49.83 -13.42 -12.71
C THR A 151 -49.07 -14.73 -12.44
N PRO A 152 -48.86 -15.69 -13.36
CA PRO A 152 -48.06 -16.86 -13.04
C PRO A 152 -46.57 -16.55 -13.15
N VAL A 153 -45.82 -16.86 -12.07
CA VAL A 153 -44.35 -16.86 -12.09
C VAL A 153 -43.88 -18.20 -12.66
N THR A 154 -43.17 -18.18 -13.79
CA THR A 154 -42.56 -19.37 -14.37
C THR A 154 -41.21 -19.64 -13.71
N ASN A 155 -40.98 -20.83 -13.13
CA ASN A 155 -39.68 -21.16 -12.55
C ASN A 155 -38.92 -22.15 -13.44
N ILE A 156 -37.65 -21.87 -13.74
CA ILE A 156 -36.74 -22.73 -14.49
C ILE A 156 -35.48 -22.94 -13.67
N ILE A 157 -35.11 -24.19 -13.44
CA ILE A 157 -33.87 -24.56 -12.75
C ILE A 157 -33.00 -25.35 -13.72
N VAL A 158 -31.78 -24.88 -13.97
CA VAL A 158 -30.82 -25.49 -14.89
C VAL A 158 -29.62 -26.01 -14.11
N LYS A 159 -29.54 -27.34 -13.99
CA LYS A 159 -28.39 -28.05 -13.40
C LYS A 159 -27.59 -28.85 -14.43
N GLY A 160 -28.21 -29.16 -15.57
CA GLY A 160 -27.59 -29.87 -16.70
C GLY A 160 -27.21 -28.94 -17.85
N LEU A 161 -27.13 -29.49 -19.07
CA LEU A 161 -26.73 -28.78 -20.28
C LEU A 161 -27.93 -28.28 -21.08
N LEU A 162 -27.88 -27.02 -21.51
CA LEU A 162 -28.77 -26.39 -22.47
C LEU A 162 -27.91 -25.75 -23.57
N ASP A 163 -27.69 -26.47 -24.66
CA ASP A 163 -26.79 -26.11 -25.75
C ASP A 163 -27.53 -25.77 -27.05
N VAL A 164 -27.84 -24.49 -27.24
CA VAL A 164 -28.59 -23.95 -28.38
C VAL A 164 -27.85 -22.73 -28.95
N ARG A 165 -26.56 -22.90 -29.26
CA ARG A 165 -25.66 -21.81 -29.71
C ARG A 165 -26.16 -21.01 -30.92
N ASN A 166 -26.95 -21.63 -31.80
CA ASN A 166 -27.49 -21.00 -33.01
C ASN A 166 -28.91 -20.43 -32.82
N GLY A 167 -29.37 -20.24 -31.58
CA GLY A 167 -30.71 -19.74 -31.28
C GLY A 167 -30.90 -19.35 -29.81
N ASN A 168 -32.12 -19.47 -29.32
CA ASN A 168 -32.46 -19.17 -27.93
C ASN A 168 -32.34 -20.43 -27.07
N ALA A 169 -31.41 -20.45 -26.12
CA ALA A 169 -31.40 -21.46 -25.07
C ALA A 169 -32.71 -21.42 -24.29
N ILE A 170 -33.12 -20.22 -23.85
CA ILE A 170 -34.39 -19.97 -23.17
C ILE A 170 -35.06 -18.77 -23.85
N ALA A 171 -36.35 -18.89 -24.17
CA ALA A 171 -37.14 -17.82 -24.77
C ALA A 171 -38.48 -17.65 -24.04
N GLY A 172 -38.66 -16.51 -23.38
CA GLY A 172 -39.94 -15.94 -22.98
C GLY A 172 -40.79 -15.57 -24.20
N ASN A 173 -42.10 -15.66 -24.05
CA ASN A 173 -43.09 -15.26 -25.06
C ASN A 173 -44.42 -15.00 -24.35
N GLY A 174 -44.44 -13.94 -23.55
CA GLY A 174 -45.50 -13.66 -22.58
C GLY A 174 -45.40 -12.28 -21.95
N VAL A 175 -46.18 -12.07 -20.89
CA VAL A 175 -46.18 -10.86 -20.04
C VAL A 175 -46.08 -11.24 -18.54
N GLY A 176 -45.72 -12.49 -18.25
CA GLY A 176 -45.58 -13.00 -16.90
C GLY A 176 -44.13 -12.93 -16.45
N ALA A 177 -43.86 -13.08 -15.16
CA ALA A 177 -42.50 -13.09 -14.64
C ALA A 177 -41.85 -14.47 -14.80
N GLU A 178 -40.62 -14.49 -15.28
CA GLU A 178 -39.79 -15.67 -15.44
C GLU A 178 -38.62 -15.66 -14.44
N HIS A 179 -38.49 -16.72 -13.65
CA HIS A 179 -37.40 -16.95 -12.72
C HIS A 179 -36.50 -18.09 -13.21
N VAL A 180 -35.30 -17.77 -13.70
CA VAL A 180 -34.30 -18.76 -14.14
C VAL A 180 -33.21 -18.89 -13.08
N THR A 181 -32.96 -20.10 -12.60
CA THR A 181 -31.86 -20.42 -11.68
C THR A 181 -30.85 -21.34 -12.36
N VAL A 182 -29.58 -20.95 -12.43
CA VAL A 182 -28.48 -21.81 -12.91
C VAL A 182 -27.68 -22.31 -11.71
N ASP A 183 -27.70 -23.62 -11.49
CA ASP A 183 -27.11 -24.25 -10.30
C ASP A 183 -26.29 -25.49 -10.71
N GLY A 184 -25.08 -25.23 -11.19
CA GLY A 184 -24.15 -26.22 -11.75
C GLY A 184 -24.35 -26.48 -13.25
N GLY A 185 -25.40 -25.92 -13.85
CA GLY A 185 -25.76 -26.13 -15.24
C GLY A 185 -24.96 -25.30 -16.25
N GLN A 186 -25.02 -25.69 -17.51
CA GLN A 186 -24.33 -25.04 -18.62
C GLN A 186 -25.35 -24.55 -19.65
N ILE A 187 -25.37 -23.25 -19.92
CA ILE A 187 -26.24 -22.64 -20.92
C ILE A 187 -25.38 -22.07 -22.04
N TYR A 188 -25.60 -22.55 -23.27
CA TYR A 188 -25.01 -22.02 -24.49
C TYR A 188 -26.11 -21.51 -25.42
N GLY A 189 -26.05 -20.24 -25.82
CA GLY A 189 -27.07 -19.58 -26.66
C GLY A 189 -27.71 -18.38 -25.98
N ILE A 190 -28.80 -17.87 -26.58
CA ILE A 190 -29.46 -16.65 -26.08
C ILE A 190 -30.48 -17.01 -24.98
N ILE A 191 -30.44 -16.30 -23.85
CA ILE A 191 -31.50 -16.26 -22.85
C ILE A 191 -32.28 -14.97 -23.11
N ASN A 192 -33.51 -15.08 -23.61
CA ASN A 192 -34.37 -13.93 -23.91
C ASN A 192 -35.68 -14.06 -23.12
N MET A 193 -35.97 -13.16 -22.18
CA MET A 193 -37.16 -13.27 -21.31
C MET A 193 -38.38 -12.47 -21.83
N ASP A 194 -38.20 -11.63 -22.84
CA ASP A 194 -39.26 -10.86 -23.54
C ASP A 194 -39.96 -9.78 -22.68
N ARG A 195 -41.07 -10.07 -22.00
CA ARG A 195 -41.75 -9.09 -21.14
C ARG A 195 -42.16 -9.73 -19.83
N GLY A 196 -41.93 -9.01 -18.75
CA GLY A 196 -42.13 -9.50 -17.39
C GLY A 196 -41.16 -8.78 -16.47
N ASP A 197 -41.41 -8.86 -15.17
CA ASP A 197 -40.38 -8.52 -14.19
C ASP A 197 -39.59 -9.80 -13.92
N ASP A 198 -38.51 -10.02 -14.66
CA ASP A 198 -37.83 -11.30 -14.76
C ASP A 198 -36.61 -11.36 -13.85
N ILE A 199 -36.30 -12.58 -13.37
CA ILE A 199 -35.16 -12.82 -12.47
C ILE A 199 -34.30 -13.94 -13.03
N ILE A 200 -33.00 -13.68 -13.21
CA ILE A 200 -32.00 -14.71 -13.48
C ILE A 200 -31.04 -14.78 -12.29
N THR A 201 -30.96 -15.93 -11.63
CA THR A 201 -30.00 -16.21 -10.55
C THR A 201 -29.00 -17.28 -11.00
N ALA A 202 -27.77 -16.88 -11.26
CA ALA A 202 -26.70 -17.77 -11.69
C ALA A 202 -25.75 -18.08 -10.51
N ASN A 203 -25.92 -19.24 -9.89
CA ASN A 203 -25.16 -19.67 -8.73
C ASN A 203 -23.82 -20.30 -9.11
N SER A 204 -23.84 -21.25 -10.03
CA SER A 204 -22.63 -21.93 -10.51
C SER A 204 -22.87 -22.57 -11.87
N GLY A 205 -21.78 -22.88 -12.60
CA GLY A 205 -21.87 -23.48 -13.93
C GLY A 205 -21.36 -22.52 -15.02
N VAL A 206 -22.00 -22.51 -16.20
CA VAL A 206 -21.57 -21.70 -17.35
C VAL A 206 -22.76 -20.99 -18.00
N ILE A 207 -22.59 -19.72 -18.36
CA ILE A 207 -23.44 -19.02 -19.33
C ILE A 207 -22.55 -18.47 -20.45
N ASP A 208 -22.81 -18.93 -21.67
CA ASP A 208 -22.09 -18.54 -22.89
C ASP A 208 -23.12 -18.15 -23.96
N GLY A 209 -23.05 -16.91 -24.44
CA GLY A 209 -24.04 -16.35 -25.36
C GLY A 209 -24.47 -14.96 -24.95
N GLU A 210 -25.78 -14.72 -24.88
CA GLU A 210 -26.36 -13.41 -24.56
C GLU A 210 -27.54 -13.55 -23.60
N ILE A 211 -27.70 -12.57 -22.71
CA ILE A 211 -28.89 -12.38 -21.88
C ILE A 211 -29.61 -11.12 -22.37
N ILE A 212 -30.91 -11.25 -22.58
CA ILE A 212 -31.84 -10.18 -22.95
C ILE A 212 -33.03 -10.34 -21.99
N MET A 213 -33.11 -9.46 -20.99
CA MET A 213 -34.20 -9.52 -20.01
C MET A 213 -35.51 -9.06 -20.66
N GLY A 214 -35.51 -7.88 -21.27
CA GLY A 214 -36.62 -7.44 -22.12
C GLY A 214 -37.36 -6.30 -21.48
N ARG A 215 -38.70 -6.30 -21.42
CA ARG A 215 -39.46 -5.19 -20.83
C ARG A 215 -39.98 -5.54 -19.44
N GLY A 216 -39.60 -4.75 -18.45
CA GLY A 216 -40.09 -4.80 -17.09
C GLY A 216 -39.02 -4.29 -16.13
N SER A 217 -39.19 -4.56 -14.84
CA SER A 217 -38.15 -4.35 -13.84
C SER A 217 -37.44 -5.67 -13.58
N ASP A 218 -36.26 -5.81 -14.19
CA ASP A 218 -35.55 -7.08 -14.29
C ASP A 218 -34.38 -7.17 -13.31
N THR A 219 -34.09 -8.39 -12.84
CA THR A 219 -32.97 -8.65 -11.93
C THR A 219 -32.06 -9.75 -12.45
N LEU A 220 -30.76 -9.46 -12.57
CA LEU A 220 -29.72 -10.46 -12.87
C LEU A 220 -28.77 -10.59 -11.68
N ILE A 221 -28.75 -11.76 -11.05
CA ILE A 221 -27.89 -12.10 -9.93
C ILE A 221 -26.81 -13.09 -10.39
N LEU A 222 -25.55 -12.67 -10.33
CA LEU A 222 -24.38 -13.45 -10.70
C LEU A 222 -23.55 -13.76 -9.45
N ASN A 223 -23.63 -15.00 -8.96
CA ASN A 223 -22.93 -15.39 -7.74
C ASN A 223 -21.59 -16.07 -8.04
N GLN A 224 -20.73 -16.10 -7.03
CA GLN A 224 -19.46 -16.80 -7.08
C GLN A 224 -19.66 -18.27 -7.49
N GLY A 225 -19.00 -18.66 -8.57
CA GLY A 225 -19.05 -20.02 -9.12
C GLY A 225 -19.63 -20.11 -10.52
N ILE A 226 -20.31 -19.05 -11.01
CA ILE A 226 -20.71 -18.97 -12.42
C ILE A 226 -19.55 -18.51 -13.30
N ASP A 227 -19.34 -19.20 -14.43
CA ASP A 227 -18.45 -18.77 -15.50
C ASP A 227 -19.24 -18.01 -16.57
N ILE A 228 -18.93 -16.73 -16.71
CA ILE A 228 -19.49 -15.83 -17.74
C ILE A 228 -18.42 -15.32 -18.71
N SER A 229 -17.27 -16.00 -18.79
CA SER A 229 -16.15 -15.57 -19.64
C SER A 229 -16.50 -15.42 -21.12
N ASN A 230 -17.53 -16.14 -21.59
CA ASN A 230 -18.06 -16.08 -22.95
C ASN A 230 -19.46 -15.45 -23.03
N LEU A 231 -19.95 -14.83 -21.96
CA LEU A 231 -21.16 -14.03 -22.00
C LEU A 231 -20.86 -12.73 -22.75
N LYS A 232 -21.39 -12.58 -23.96
CA LYS A 232 -21.07 -11.44 -24.82
C LYS A 232 -21.86 -10.20 -24.43
N LYS A 233 -23.11 -10.40 -23.99
CA LYS A 233 -24.05 -9.33 -23.69
C LYS A 233 -24.96 -9.74 -22.55
N ALA A 234 -25.20 -8.81 -21.63
CA ALA A 234 -26.27 -8.89 -20.65
C ALA A 234 -27.05 -7.58 -20.69
N ASN A 235 -28.25 -7.64 -21.27
CA ASN A 235 -29.07 -6.49 -21.51
C ASN A 235 -30.29 -6.50 -20.58
N GLY A 236 -30.43 -5.47 -19.75
CA GLY A 236 -31.57 -5.28 -18.86
C GLY A 236 -32.86 -4.83 -19.57
N HIS A 237 -32.81 -4.35 -20.81
CA HIS A 237 -34.00 -3.81 -21.52
C HIS A 237 -34.11 -4.23 -23.00
N ASP A 238 -35.31 -4.27 -23.55
CA ASP A 238 -35.51 -4.48 -25.00
C ASP A 238 -35.07 -3.23 -25.81
N PRO A 239 -34.00 -3.31 -26.64
CA PRO A 239 -33.53 -2.19 -27.44
C PRO A 239 -34.53 -1.71 -28.53
N MET A 240 -35.63 -2.44 -28.78
CA MET A 240 -36.68 -2.05 -29.72
C MET A 240 -37.72 -1.07 -29.13
N PHE A 241 -37.73 -0.84 -27.82
CA PHE A 241 -38.69 0.03 -27.15
C PHE A 241 -37.98 1.09 -26.29
N THR A 242 -38.45 2.33 -26.35
CA THR A 242 -38.01 3.37 -25.39
C THR A 242 -38.43 2.95 -23.99
N GLN A 243 -37.44 2.73 -23.13
CA GLN A 243 -37.66 2.44 -21.72
C GLN A 243 -38.46 3.58 -21.07
N THR A 244 -39.44 3.24 -20.24
CA THR A 244 -40.19 4.27 -19.49
C THR A 244 -39.54 4.51 -18.14
N ASP A 245 -39.67 5.70 -17.56
CA ASP A 245 -39.06 6.07 -16.25
C ASP A 245 -39.61 5.27 -15.04
N GLN A 246 -40.38 4.19 -15.26
CA GLN A 246 -40.98 3.34 -14.23
C GLN A 246 -40.35 1.95 -14.12
N GLU A 247 -39.47 1.56 -15.06
CA GLU A 247 -38.76 0.28 -15.06
C GLU A 247 -37.45 0.41 -14.25
N ASN A 248 -37.13 -0.59 -13.43
CA ASN A 248 -35.91 -0.61 -12.58
C ASN A 248 -35.14 -1.93 -12.74
N ASN A 249 -34.09 -1.89 -13.54
CA ASN A 249 -33.24 -3.04 -13.86
C ASN A 249 -32.01 -3.09 -12.97
N GLN A 250 -31.77 -4.26 -12.36
CA GLN A 250 -30.73 -4.44 -11.35
C GLN A 250 -29.81 -5.60 -11.71
N LEU A 251 -28.51 -5.36 -11.69
CA LEU A 251 -27.49 -6.39 -11.77
C LEU A 251 -26.78 -6.49 -10.43
N GLU A 252 -26.75 -7.68 -9.84
CA GLU A 252 -26.01 -7.98 -8.63
C GLU A 252 -24.89 -8.98 -8.93
N ALA A 253 -23.65 -8.63 -8.63
CA ALA A 253 -22.52 -9.55 -8.66
C ALA A 253 -22.07 -9.86 -7.23
N ASN A 254 -22.10 -11.12 -6.83
CA ASN A 254 -21.76 -11.55 -5.47
C ASN A 254 -20.51 -12.43 -5.49
N GLY A 255 -19.35 -11.87 -5.14
CA GLY A 255 -18.07 -12.60 -5.11
C GLY A 255 -17.52 -13.00 -6.49
N LEU A 256 -18.10 -12.47 -7.56
CA LEU A 256 -17.71 -12.75 -8.94
C LEU A 256 -16.59 -11.81 -9.40
N GLN A 257 -15.61 -12.37 -10.12
CA GLN A 257 -14.52 -11.62 -10.75
C GLN A 257 -14.77 -11.60 -12.26
N PHE A 258 -14.98 -10.44 -12.85
CA PHE A 258 -15.38 -10.34 -14.26
C PHE A 258 -14.92 -9.04 -14.92
N THR A 259 -14.91 -9.05 -16.25
CA THR A 259 -14.62 -7.86 -17.07
C THR A 259 -15.90 -7.41 -17.75
N GLY A 260 -16.16 -6.11 -17.74
CA GLY A 260 -17.40 -5.54 -18.28
C GLY A 260 -17.22 -4.15 -18.85
N TYR A 261 -18.16 -3.78 -19.71
CA TYR A 261 -18.29 -2.47 -20.33
C TYR A 261 -19.73 -2.25 -20.80
N THR A 262 -20.04 -1.04 -21.25
CA THR A 262 -21.32 -0.69 -21.89
C THR A 262 -21.05 -0.06 -23.25
N SER A 263 -21.63 -0.64 -24.31
CA SER A 263 -21.57 -0.08 -25.65
C SER A 263 -22.84 -0.37 -26.45
N LEU A 264 -23.49 0.70 -26.91
CA LEU A 264 -24.61 0.62 -27.86
C LEU A 264 -24.16 0.28 -29.29
N ALA A 265 -22.86 0.36 -29.59
CA ALA A 265 -22.29 -0.01 -30.89
C ALA A 265 -22.07 -1.53 -31.03
N GLY A 266 -22.33 -2.30 -29.98
CA GLY A 266 -22.25 -3.76 -29.96
C GLY A 266 -21.02 -4.30 -29.23
N ASN A 267 -20.83 -5.62 -29.34
CA ASN A 267 -19.90 -6.39 -28.51
C ASN A 267 -18.46 -6.32 -29.08
N SER A 268 -17.79 -5.19 -28.85
CA SER A 268 -16.52 -4.83 -29.51
C SER A 268 -15.31 -4.77 -28.56
N ARG A 269 -15.52 -5.03 -27.27
CA ARG A 269 -14.48 -4.98 -26.24
C ARG A 269 -14.37 -6.31 -25.50
N GLU A 270 -13.30 -6.44 -24.73
CA GLU A 270 -13.07 -7.57 -23.84
C GLU A 270 -14.09 -7.59 -22.69
N GLY A 271 -14.59 -8.78 -22.37
CA GLY A 271 -15.61 -8.98 -21.32
C GLY A 271 -17.04 -8.86 -21.83
N THR A 272 -17.98 -8.71 -20.89
CA THR A 272 -19.42 -8.68 -21.14
C THR A 272 -19.91 -7.26 -21.40
N ASN A 273 -20.71 -7.07 -22.44
CA ASN A 273 -21.42 -5.81 -22.68
C ASN A 273 -22.69 -5.73 -21.82
N PHE A 274 -22.64 -4.95 -20.74
CA PHE A 274 -23.75 -4.68 -19.84
C PHE A 274 -24.49 -3.43 -20.31
N THR A 275 -25.70 -3.57 -20.82
CA THR A 275 -26.51 -2.44 -21.32
C THR A 275 -27.86 -2.37 -20.63
N ASN A 276 -28.41 -1.17 -20.47
CA ASN A 276 -29.74 -0.87 -19.95
C ASN A 276 -29.98 -1.36 -18.51
N TRP A 277 -28.94 -1.27 -17.67
CA TRP A 277 -29.02 -1.52 -16.23
C TRP A 277 -29.16 -0.20 -15.49
N ASP A 278 -30.13 -0.09 -14.58
CA ASP A 278 -30.30 1.09 -13.72
C ASP A 278 -29.34 1.04 -12.54
N SER A 279 -29.06 -0.16 -12.04
CA SER A 279 -28.05 -0.34 -11.00
C SER A 279 -27.19 -1.56 -11.24
N ILE A 280 -25.93 -1.42 -10.85
CA ILE A 280 -24.97 -2.52 -10.74
C ILE A 280 -24.46 -2.51 -9.31
N ALA A 281 -24.63 -3.63 -8.59
CA ALA A 281 -24.13 -3.80 -7.24
C ALA A 281 -23.01 -4.86 -7.21
N LEU A 282 -21.85 -4.48 -6.68
CA LEU A 282 -20.72 -5.38 -6.43
C LEU A 282 -20.69 -5.70 -4.93
N ASN A 283 -20.93 -6.97 -4.63
CA ASN A 283 -21.13 -7.47 -3.28
C ASN A 283 -20.20 -8.65 -2.98
N ASN A 284 -19.93 -8.90 -1.69
CA ASN A 284 -19.31 -10.13 -1.19
C ASN A 284 -17.98 -10.49 -1.87
N GLY A 285 -17.13 -9.50 -2.13
CA GLY A 285 -15.83 -9.70 -2.77
C GLY A 285 -15.89 -9.75 -4.29
N ALA A 286 -16.91 -9.17 -4.92
CA ALA A 286 -16.98 -9.06 -6.37
C ALA A 286 -15.92 -8.08 -6.89
N ALA A 287 -15.39 -8.32 -8.08
CA ALA A 287 -14.58 -7.33 -8.77
C ALA A 287 -14.99 -7.18 -10.24
N LEU A 288 -15.29 -5.94 -10.61
CA LEU A 288 -15.56 -5.55 -11.99
C LEU A 288 -14.32 -4.85 -12.55
N THR A 289 -13.73 -5.45 -13.57
CA THR A 289 -12.71 -4.80 -14.40
C THR A 289 -13.39 -4.07 -15.56
N MET A 290 -13.32 -2.74 -15.57
CA MET A 290 -13.88 -1.91 -16.64
C MET A 290 -12.95 -1.92 -17.85
N SER A 291 -13.38 -2.57 -18.94
CA SER A 291 -12.61 -2.55 -20.19
C SER A 291 -12.86 -1.31 -21.05
N ASP A 292 -14.03 -0.69 -20.91
CA ASP A 292 -14.42 0.60 -21.50
C ASP A 292 -15.40 1.31 -20.53
N ASN A 293 -16.12 2.32 -21.00
CA ASN A 293 -17.15 3.03 -20.23
C ASN A 293 -18.21 2.09 -19.65
N LEU A 294 -18.83 2.51 -18.55
CA LEU A 294 -19.97 1.84 -17.91
C LEU A 294 -21.19 2.75 -17.98
N PHE A 295 -22.36 2.13 -18.22
CA PHE A 295 -23.65 2.78 -18.47
C PHE A 295 -23.71 3.62 -19.77
N GLU A 296 -24.92 3.85 -20.27
CA GLU A 296 -25.16 4.55 -21.54
C GLU A 296 -25.05 6.08 -21.41
N SER A 297 -24.25 6.70 -22.27
CA SER A 297 -24.06 8.16 -22.26
C SER A 297 -25.27 9.01 -22.69
N THR A 298 -26.25 8.43 -23.37
CA THR A 298 -27.28 9.18 -24.14
C THR A 298 -28.63 9.30 -23.44
N GLU A 299 -28.74 8.85 -22.20
CA GLU A 299 -30.01 8.75 -21.49
C GLU A 299 -30.01 9.57 -20.20
N THR A 300 -31.18 10.13 -19.87
CA THR A 300 -31.39 11.00 -18.70
C THR A 300 -31.79 10.23 -17.43
N ARG A 301 -31.69 8.89 -17.46
CA ARG A 301 -32.06 8.03 -16.33
C ARG A 301 -31.01 8.14 -15.22
N GLU A 302 -31.46 8.10 -13.97
CA GLU A 302 -30.57 7.92 -12.83
C GLU A 302 -30.05 6.48 -12.81
N ARG A 303 -28.72 6.34 -12.82
CA ARG A 303 -28.03 5.05 -12.76
C ARG A 303 -27.05 5.05 -11.62
N SER A 304 -26.86 3.91 -10.98
CA SER A 304 -25.99 3.82 -9.80
C SER A 304 -25.11 2.58 -9.81
N LEU A 305 -23.82 2.78 -9.56
CA LEU A 305 -22.88 1.70 -9.24
C LEU A 305 -22.67 1.68 -7.72
N PHE A 306 -22.92 0.52 -7.11
CA PHE A 306 -22.67 0.29 -5.68
C PHE A 306 -21.49 -0.68 -5.51
N ILE A 307 -20.51 -0.30 -4.70
CA ILE A 307 -19.33 -1.13 -4.40
C ILE A 307 -19.29 -1.36 -2.90
N ASP A 308 -19.59 -2.58 -2.45
CA ASP A 308 -19.54 -2.92 -1.03
C ASP A 308 -18.11 -2.91 -0.47
N ALA A 309 -17.98 -2.93 0.85
CA ALA A 309 -16.70 -2.82 1.56
C ALA A 309 -15.66 -3.90 1.23
N THR A 310 -16.08 -5.00 0.60
CA THR A 310 -15.20 -6.12 0.23
C THR A 310 -14.92 -6.20 -1.27
N SER A 311 -15.64 -5.41 -2.07
CA SER A 311 -15.65 -5.48 -3.52
C SER A 311 -14.74 -4.43 -4.15
N SER A 312 -14.50 -4.57 -5.45
CA SER A 312 -13.56 -3.70 -6.16
C SER A 312 -14.03 -3.32 -7.56
N LEU A 313 -13.79 -2.06 -7.92
CA LEU A 313 -13.83 -1.59 -9.29
C LEU A 313 -12.39 -1.38 -9.78
N ILE A 314 -12.06 -1.97 -10.91
CA ILE A 314 -10.72 -1.97 -11.47
C ILE A 314 -10.77 -1.27 -12.83
N HIS A 315 -10.06 -0.16 -12.96
CA HIS A 315 -9.82 0.47 -14.26
C HIS A 315 -8.88 -0.43 -15.07
N GLN A 316 -9.31 -1.08 -16.17
CA GLN A 316 -8.50 -2.13 -16.82
C GLN A 316 -7.08 -1.64 -17.20
N ASN A 317 -6.09 -2.49 -16.90
CA ASN A 317 -4.68 -2.31 -17.18
C ASN A 317 -4.44 -2.18 -18.69
N THR A 318 -4.01 -1.00 -19.13
CA THR A 318 -3.47 -0.77 -20.46
C THR A 318 -2.05 -0.23 -20.33
N GLN A 319 -1.15 -0.59 -21.27
CA GLN A 319 0.22 -0.06 -21.30
C GLN A 319 0.28 1.45 -21.58
N THR A 320 -0.85 2.06 -21.91
CA THR A 320 -1.02 3.49 -22.15
C THR A 320 -2.15 4.01 -21.27
N ALA A 321 -2.02 5.25 -20.79
CA ALA A 321 -3.09 5.94 -20.07
C ALA A 321 -4.42 5.90 -20.85
N ALA A 322 -5.51 5.64 -20.14
CA ALA A 322 -6.86 5.57 -20.69
C ALA A 322 -7.83 6.43 -19.89
N THR A 323 -8.86 6.94 -20.58
CA THR A 323 -9.98 7.62 -19.95
C THR A 323 -11.21 6.73 -20.04
N ARG A 324 -11.88 6.52 -18.92
CA ARG A 324 -13.15 5.80 -18.84
C ARG A 324 -14.17 6.61 -18.07
N THR A 325 -15.43 6.45 -18.43
CA THR A 325 -16.55 7.16 -17.82
C THR A 325 -17.58 6.18 -17.28
N ILE A 326 -18.08 6.47 -16.09
CA ILE A 326 -19.29 5.88 -15.52
C ILE A 326 -20.40 6.90 -15.71
N TYR A 327 -21.38 6.57 -16.56
CA TYR A 327 -22.52 7.44 -16.86
C TYR A 327 -23.64 7.28 -15.82
N GLY A 328 -23.35 7.66 -14.58
CA GLY A 328 -24.25 7.56 -13.42
C GLY A 328 -23.57 7.98 -12.12
N ASN A 329 -24.25 7.71 -11.01
CA ASN A 329 -23.79 7.90 -9.63
C ASN A 329 -22.93 6.72 -9.18
N VAL A 330 -22.04 6.95 -8.21
CA VAL A 330 -21.19 5.91 -7.61
C VAL A 330 -21.21 6.01 -6.10
N GLU A 331 -21.55 4.90 -5.44
CA GLU A 331 -21.34 4.71 -4.00
C GLU A 331 -20.19 3.71 -3.79
N ASN A 332 -19.06 4.22 -3.26
CA ASN A 332 -17.84 3.44 -3.06
C ASN A 332 -17.56 3.20 -1.57
N ASN A 333 -17.87 1.99 -1.11
CA ASN A 333 -17.55 1.53 0.24
C ASN A 333 -16.35 0.55 0.21
N GLY A 334 -16.05 -0.01 -0.97
CA GLY A 334 -14.93 -0.93 -1.24
C GLY A 334 -13.69 -0.25 -1.81
N GLN A 335 -13.14 -0.81 -2.88
CA GLN A 335 -11.93 -0.31 -3.53
C GLN A 335 -12.18 0.12 -4.98
N MET A 336 -11.73 1.32 -5.35
CA MET A 336 -11.55 1.73 -6.74
C MET A 336 -10.05 1.87 -7.03
N THR A 337 -9.54 1.21 -8.07
CA THR A 337 -8.12 1.28 -8.43
C THR A 337 -7.92 1.70 -9.88
N LEU A 338 -7.12 2.74 -10.07
CA LEU A 338 -6.54 3.16 -11.35
C LEU A 338 -5.06 2.72 -11.46
N SER A 339 -4.42 2.42 -10.33
CA SER A 339 -3.00 2.09 -10.22
C SER A 339 -2.60 0.64 -10.57
N ASN A 340 -3.26 0.01 -11.54
CA ASN A 340 -3.06 -1.42 -11.82
C ASN A 340 -2.03 -1.72 -12.92
N ASN A 341 -1.36 -0.70 -13.45
CA ASN A 341 -0.35 -0.80 -14.51
C ASN A 341 1.02 -0.18 -14.13
N GLY A 342 1.11 0.57 -13.02
CA GLY A 342 2.32 1.28 -12.61
C GLY A 342 2.65 2.49 -13.49
N VAL A 343 1.67 2.99 -14.27
CA VAL A 343 1.82 4.07 -15.23
C VAL A 343 0.76 5.12 -14.93
N ALA A 344 1.21 6.29 -14.49
CA ALA A 344 0.31 7.42 -14.21
C ALA A 344 -0.33 7.99 -15.49
N GLY A 345 -1.56 8.47 -15.35
CA GLY A 345 -2.28 9.26 -16.36
C GLY A 345 -3.69 8.75 -16.67
N ASP A 346 -4.15 7.69 -16.01
CA ASP A 346 -5.50 7.19 -16.18
C ASP A 346 -6.52 8.19 -15.64
N ILE A 347 -7.68 8.30 -16.30
CA ILE A 347 -8.76 9.19 -15.88
C ILE A 347 -10.04 8.40 -15.74
N LEU A 348 -10.57 8.34 -14.51
CA LEU A 348 -11.93 7.85 -14.25
C LEU A 348 -12.86 9.03 -14.08
N THR A 349 -13.83 9.17 -14.98
CA THR A 349 -14.88 10.20 -14.89
C THR A 349 -16.18 9.58 -14.39
N ILE A 350 -16.79 10.21 -13.39
CA ILE A 350 -18.14 9.90 -12.91
C ILE A 350 -19.03 11.07 -13.36
N SER A 351 -20.03 10.78 -14.20
CA SER A 351 -20.89 11.84 -14.73
C SER A 351 -21.94 12.34 -13.74
N GLY A 352 -22.31 11.50 -12.77
CA GLY A 352 -23.23 11.84 -11.69
C GLY A 352 -22.51 12.11 -10.37
N ASP A 353 -23.20 11.82 -9.28
CA ASP A 353 -22.75 12.08 -7.92
C ASP A 353 -21.84 10.97 -7.40
N TYR A 354 -20.93 11.31 -6.49
CA TYR A 354 -20.01 10.39 -5.83
C TYR A 354 -20.20 10.42 -4.32
N LYS A 355 -20.34 9.25 -3.71
CA LYS A 355 -20.35 9.08 -2.27
C LYS A 355 -19.37 8.00 -1.85
N GLY A 356 -18.55 8.29 -0.84
CA GLY A 356 -17.68 7.29 -0.22
C GLY A 356 -18.06 7.03 1.23
N ASP A 357 -18.11 5.77 1.65
CA ASP A 357 -18.25 5.38 3.07
C ASP A 357 -17.07 4.50 3.51
N GLY A 358 -15.91 5.12 3.69
CA GLY A 358 -14.69 4.44 4.13
C GLY A 358 -13.97 3.67 3.03
N GLY A 359 -14.47 3.70 1.79
CA GLY A 359 -13.83 3.08 0.63
C GLY A 359 -12.44 3.64 0.32
N VAL A 360 -11.70 2.95 -0.56
CA VAL A 360 -10.33 3.27 -0.95
C VAL A 360 -10.27 3.66 -2.43
N LEU A 361 -9.50 4.70 -2.75
CA LEU A 361 -9.11 5.11 -4.10
C LEU A 361 -7.59 4.93 -4.24
N LEU A 362 -7.14 4.11 -5.19
CA LEU A 362 -5.72 3.89 -5.45
C LEU A 362 -5.31 4.51 -6.79
N LEU A 363 -4.28 5.35 -6.76
CA LEU A 363 -3.80 6.15 -7.89
C LEU A 363 -2.27 6.01 -8.04
N ASP A 364 -1.79 5.98 -9.28
CA ASP A 364 -0.38 6.14 -9.63
C ASP A 364 -0.07 7.61 -9.92
N THR A 365 1.05 8.13 -9.42
CA THR A 365 1.45 9.53 -9.65
C THR A 365 2.96 9.66 -9.83
N VAL A 366 3.36 10.45 -10.81
CA VAL A 366 4.73 10.98 -10.91
C VAL A 366 4.86 12.13 -9.91
N LEU A 367 5.78 12.06 -8.96
CA LEU A 367 5.91 13.08 -7.91
C LEU A 367 6.97 14.12 -8.28
N ASN A 368 6.58 15.18 -8.98
CA ASN A 368 7.38 16.37 -9.28
C ASN A 368 6.58 17.65 -8.95
N SER A 369 6.44 18.57 -9.91
CA SER A 369 5.72 19.84 -9.80
C SER A 369 4.24 19.70 -10.18
N ASP A 370 3.48 20.80 -10.17
CA ASP A 370 2.02 20.84 -10.40
C ASP A 370 1.54 20.12 -11.67
N ASP A 371 2.30 20.16 -12.76
CA ASP A 371 1.96 19.54 -14.06
C ASP A 371 2.30 18.04 -14.14
N SER A 372 2.54 17.39 -13.00
CA SER A 372 2.92 15.97 -13.00
C SER A 372 1.81 15.08 -13.55
N LEU A 373 2.20 14.05 -14.30
CA LEU A 373 1.29 12.99 -14.72
C LEU A 373 0.80 12.22 -13.50
N THR A 374 -0.51 12.07 -13.40
CA THR A 374 -1.19 11.44 -12.27
C THR A 374 -2.47 10.77 -12.78
N ASP A 375 -2.83 9.66 -12.16
CA ASP A 375 -4.18 9.14 -12.29
C ASP A 375 -5.16 10.09 -11.61
N LYS A 376 -6.31 10.30 -12.23
CA LYS A 376 -7.28 11.30 -11.81
C LYS A 376 -8.69 10.74 -11.70
N LEU A 377 -9.35 11.06 -10.59
CA LEU A 377 -10.80 10.91 -10.44
C LEU A 377 -11.49 12.25 -10.78
N VAL A 378 -12.42 12.25 -11.72
CA VAL A 378 -13.20 13.43 -12.10
C VAL A 378 -14.67 13.17 -11.78
N ILE A 379 -15.27 13.98 -10.93
CA ILE A 379 -16.68 13.90 -10.53
C ILE A 379 -17.39 15.12 -11.13
N LEU A 380 -18.31 14.89 -12.06
CA LEU A 380 -19.06 15.96 -12.73
C LEU A 380 -20.28 16.43 -11.93
N GLY A 381 -20.87 15.55 -11.11
CA GLY A 381 -21.92 15.87 -10.14
C GLY A 381 -21.36 16.31 -8.79
N ASP A 382 -22.15 16.07 -7.74
CA ASP A 382 -21.80 16.38 -6.36
C ASP A 382 -20.95 15.26 -5.76
N ALA A 383 -19.90 15.61 -5.02
CA ALA A 383 -19.21 14.70 -4.12
C ALA A 383 -19.87 14.81 -2.74
N GLU A 384 -20.82 13.92 -2.45
CA GLU A 384 -21.65 13.95 -1.26
C GLU A 384 -20.87 13.73 0.05
N THR A 385 -21.46 14.14 1.17
CA THR A 385 -20.89 13.91 2.50
C THR A 385 -20.55 12.43 2.73
N GLY A 386 -19.27 12.16 2.98
CA GLY A 386 -18.71 10.81 3.10
C GLY A 386 -17.18 10.85 3.23
N THR A 387 -16.53 9.70 3.41
CA THR A 387 -15.07 9.60 3.49
C THR A 387 -14.52 8.61 2.47
N THR A 388 -13.44 8.97 1.78
CA THR A 388 -12.65 8.06 0.93
C THR A 388 -11.17 8.13 1.32
N ASN A 389 -10.56 6.97 1.53
CA ASN A 389 -9.14 6.83 1.76
C ASN A 389 -8.39 6.84 0.42
N VAL A 390 -7.37 7.68 0.29
CA VAL A 390 -6.58 7.82 -0.92
C VAL A 390 -5.20 7.22 -0.70
N VAL A 391 -4.82 6.30 -1.57
CA VAL A 391 -3.48 5.72 -1.64
C VAL A 391 -2.83 6.19 -2.94
N VAL A 392 -1.65 6.77 -2.83
CA VAL A 392 -0.87 7.23 -3.98
C VAL A 392 0.41 6.42 -4.06
N ASN A 393 0.54 5.71 -5.17
CA ASN A 393 1.75 5.00 -5.55
C ASN A 393 2.65 5.92 -6.37
N LYS A 394 3.94 5.92 -6.05
CA LYS A 394 4.93 6.67 -6.82
C LYS A 394 5.27 5.91 -8.10
N ALA A 395 4.74 6.37 -9.24
CA ALA A 395 5.04 5.84 -10.57
C ALA A 395 6.21 6.56 -11.27
N GLY A 396 6.88 7.48 -10.57
CA GLY A 396 8.04 8.22 -11.07
C GLY A 396 8.29 9.50 -10.31
N GLY A 397 9.21 10.32 -10.82
CA GLY A 397 9.53 11.64 -10.28
C GLY A 397 10.62 11.62 -9.21
N ASP A 398 11.35 12.73 -9.14
CA ASP A 398 12.49 12.91 -8.24
C ASP A 398 12.13 13.74 -7.00
N GLY A 399 10.87 14.17 -6.89
CA GLY A 399 10.41 15.13 -5.90
C GLY A 399 10.74 16.54 -6.33
N ALA A 400 9.73 17.41 -6.33
CA ALA A 400 9.90 18.82 -6.60
C ALA A 400 8.93 19.66 -5.77
N LEU A 401 9.20 20.96 -5.76
CA LEU A 401 8.32 21.93 -5.14
C LEU A 401 7.04 22.06 -5.97
N THR A 402 5.93 22.11 -5.26
CA THR A 402 4.60 22.39 -5.82
C THR A 402 4.14 23.75 -5.33
N ASP A 403 3.44 24.48 -6.18
CA ASP A 403 2.84 25.78 -5.85
C ASP A 403 1.33 25.58 -5.71
N ARG A 404 0.67 25.19 -6.81
CA ARG A 404 -0.73 24.76 -6.78
C ARG A 404 -0.90 23.36 -6.19
N GLY A 405 0.03 22.45 -6.43
CA GLY A 405 -0.11 21.02 -6.15
C GLY A 405 -0.51 20.21 -7.39
N ILE A 406 -0.29 18.90 -7.32
CA ILE A 406 -0.66 17.94 -8.36
C ILE A 406 -2.14 17.57 -8.15
N GLU A 407 -3.01 17.97 -9.08
CA GLU A 407 -4.45 17.72 -8.97
C GLU A 407 -4.78 16.25 -9.24
N ILE A 408 -5.33 15.55 -8.25
CA ILE A 408 -5.64 14.12 -8.35
C ILE A 408 -7.15 13.82 -8.32
N ILE A 409 -7.96 14.74 -7.78
CA ILE A 409 -9.43 14.62 -7.78
C ILE A 409 -10.03 15.97 -8.16
N THR A 410 -10.91 15.97 -9.15
CA THR A 410 -11.68 17.14 -9.59
C THR A 410 -13.16 16.93 -9.24
N VAL A 411 -13.81 17.93 -8.67
CA VAL A 411 -15.25 17.94 -8.40
C VAL A 411 -15.87 19.20 -9.00
N GLU A 412 -16.71 19.03 -10.01
CA GLU A 412 -17.37 20.16 -10.67
C GLU A 412 -18.62 20.64 -9.91
N GLY A 413 -19.34 19.73 -9.25
CA GLY A 413 -20.47 20.04 -8.36
C GLY A 413 -20.06 20.45 -6.95
N LEU A 414 -20.95 20.24 -5.99
CA LEU A 414 -20.69 20.47 -4.58
C LEU A 414 -19.69 19.45 -4.05
N SER A 415 -18.59 19.92 -3.47
CA SER A 415 -17.56 19.07 -2.88
C SER A 415 -17.76 19.00 -1.36
N GLU A 416 -18.61 18.11 -0.86
CA GLU A 416 -18.83 17.89 0.58
C GLU A 416 -18.10 16.63 1.11
N ALA A 417 -17.68 15.73 0.23
CA ALA A 417 -16.88 14.55 0.56
C ALA A 417 -15.53 14.91 1.20
N THR A 418 -15.04 14.03 2.09
CA THR A 418 -13.69 14.07 2.64
C THR A 418 -12.81 13.00 2.00
N PHE A 419 -11.84 13.43 1.19
CA PHE A 419 -10.78 12.55 0.72
C PHE A 419 -9.57 12.71 1.64
N LYS A 420 -9.07 11.62 2.21
CA LYS A 420 -7.91 11.68 3.10
C LYS A 420 -6.84 10.69 2.68
N LYS A 421 -5.58 11.05 2.85
CA LYS A 421 -4.47 10.09 2.73
C LYS A 421 -4.73 8.90 3.67
N MET A 422 -4.53 7.68 3.18
CA MET A 422 -4.71 6.46 3.96
C MET A 422 -3.85 6.51 5.23
N ASP A 423 -4.42 6.11 6.36
CA ASP A 423 -3.72 6.12 7.64
C ASP A 423 -2.48 5.20 7.57
N ASN A 424 -1.40 5.57 8.27
CA ASN A 424 -0.13 4.83 8.26
C ASN A 424 0.53 4.71 6.87
N THR A 425 0.25 5.65 5.95
CA THR A 425 0.94 5.77 4.65
C THR A 425 1.57 7.15 4.48
N ARG A 426 2.57 7.23 3.60
CA ARG A 426 3.32 8.46 3.29
C ARG A 426 3.54 8.58 1.79
N ILE A 427 3.47 9.81 1.29
CA ILE A 427 3.67 10.12 -0.12
C ILE A 427 4.97 10.93 -0.19
N VAL A 428 6.07 10.28 -0.54
CA VAL A 428 7.42 10.87 -0.48
C VAL A 428 8.16 10.71 -1.80
N ALA A 429 8.92 11.73 -2.18
CA ALA A 429 9.86 11.67 -3.31
C ALA A 429 11.02 12.63 -3.06
N GLY A 430 12.25 12.16 -3.25
CA GLY A 430 13.43 12.99 -2.98
C GLY A 430 13.47 13.42 -1.52
N GLN A 431 13.65 14.72 -1.31
CA GLN A 431 13.63 15.34 0.02
C GLN A 431 12.24 15.71 0.53
N TYR A 432 11.20 15.58 -0.30
CA TYR A 432 9.90 16.18 -0.01
C TYR A 432 8.87 15.15 0.43
N GLU A 433 7.98 15.61 1.31
CA GLU A 433 6.75 14.96 1.71
C GLU A 433 5.59 15.66 1.02
N TYR A 434 4.66 14.89 0.45
CA TYR A 434 3.44 15.40 -0.17
C TYR A 434 2.24 15.07 0.70
N GLU A 435 1.41 16.08 0.93
CA GLU A 435 0.14 15.95 1.66
C GLU A 435 -1.04 16.12 0.72
N LEU A 436 -2.13 15.40 1.01
CA LEU A 436 -3.39 15.56 0.29
C LEU A 436 -4.17 16.72 0.91
N VAL A 437 -4.40 17.78 0.11
CA VAL A 437 -5.07 19.00 0.55
C VAL A 437 -6.19 19.35 -0.42
N LYS A 438 -7.33 19.75 0.15
CA LYS A 438 -8.44 20.34 -0.60
C LYS A 438 -8.15 21.81 -0.88
N LYS A 439 -8.25 22.22 -2.14
CA LYS A 439 -8.23 23.63 -2.57
C LYS A 439 -9.49 23.86 -3.39
N ASP A 440 -10.35 24.77 -2.94
CA ASP A 440 -11.70 24.96 -3.47
C ASP A 440 -12.50 23.65 -3.49
N ASN A 441 -12.94 23.18 -4.66
CA ASN A 441 -13.67 21.92 -4.81
C ASN A 441 -12.77 20.70 -5.05
N ASN A 442 -11.50 20.92 -5.40
CA ASN A 442 -10.61 19.88 -5.92
C ASN A 442 -9.55 19.47 -4.87
N TRP A 443 -8.90 18.34 -5.10
CA TRP A 443 -7.90 17.79 -4.20
C TRP A 443 -6.54 17.61 -4.88
N TYR A 444 -5.51 18.05 -4.16
CA TYR A 444 -4.16 18.19 -4.67
C TYR A 444 -3.16 17.52 -3.74
N LEU A 445 -2.13 16.90 -4.32
CA LEU A 445 -0.92 16.55 -3.59
C LEU A 445 0.01 17.77 -3.57
N THR A 446 0.36 18.24 -2.38
CA THR A 446 1.24 19.41 -2.22
C THR A 446 2.42 19.12 -1.30
N SER A 447 3.60 19.53 -1.75
CA SER A 447 4.82 19.63 -0.93
C SER A 447 4.87 20.91 -0.10
N GLU A 448 4.00 21.89 -0.38
CA GLU A 448 3.95 23.16 0.34
C GLU A 448 3.38 22.98 1.76
N ILE A 449 3.91 23.76 2.70
CA ILE A 449 3.36 23.88 4.05
C ILE A 449 2.15 24.80 3.98
N GLN A 450 0.97 24.25 4.23
CA GLN A 450 -0.23 25.07 4.32
C GLN A 450 -0.11 26.01 5.52
N PRO A 451 -0.34 27.33 5.34
CA PRO A 451 -0.33 28.27 6.46
C PRO A 451 -1.43 27.87 7.43
N ILE A 452 -1.05 27.60 8.69
CA ILE A 452 -2.00 27.61 9.79
C ILE A 452 -2.60 29.01 9.84
N THR A 453 -3.89 29.15 9.50
CA THR A 453 -4.62 30.39 9.74
C THR A 453 -4.47 30.72 11.22
N PRO A 454 -3.81 31.84 11.59
CA PRO A 454 -3.78 32.26 12.98
C PRO A 454 -5.23 32.48 13.39
N VAL A 455 -5.63 31.88 14.51
CA VAL A 455 -6.85 32.31 15.20
C VAL A 455 -6.66 33.80 15.46
N PRO A 456 -7.56 34.70 15.01
CA PRO A 456 -7.44 36.10 15.33
C PRO A 456 -7.45 36.21 16.86
N GLU A 457 -6.30 36.58 17.46
CA GLU A 457 -6.32 37.04 18.83
C GLU A 457 -7.21 38.29 18.87
N GLU A 458 -8.23 38.23 19.73
CA GLU A 458 -9.12 39.36 20.01
C GLU A 458 -8.24 40.56 20.40
N PRO A 459 -8.36 41.72 19.74
CA PRO A 459 -7.45 42.82 20.00
C PRO A 459 -7.65 43.31 21.43
N GLU A 460 -6.63 43.16 22.27
CA GLU A 460 -6.53 43.92 23.51
C GLU A 460 -6.52 45.43 23.16
N PRO A 461 -7.33 46.26 23.84
CA PRO A 461 -7.38 47.69 23.55
C PRO A 461 -6.11 48.37 24.09
N GLU A 462 -5.13 48.61 23.22
CA GLU A 462 -4.00 49.50 23.51
C GLU A 462 -4.33 50.98 23.22
N PRO A 463 -3.81 51.93 24.02
CA PRO A 463 -4.10 53.35 23.90
C PRO A 463 -3.39 54.03 22.72
N GLU A 464 -4.08 55.02 22.13
CA GLU A 464 -3.64 55.77 20.95
C GLU A 464 -2.30 56.52 21.15
N GLY A 465 -1.28 56.09 20.41
CA GLY A 465 -0.05 56.84 20.14
C GLY A 465 0.28 56.77 18.64
N PRO A 466 0.97 57.77 18.05
CA PRO A 466 1.22 57.80 16.62
C PRO A 466 2.24 56.73 16.22
N THR A 467 1.80 55.74 15.45
CA THR A 467 2.65 54.69 14.88
C THR A 467 3.43 55.23 13.66
N PRO A 468 4.74 54.95 13.55
CA PRO A 468 5.50 55.21 12.32
C PRO A 468 5.03 54.26 11.20
N PRO A 469 5.19 54.64 9.92
CA PRO A 469 4.72 53.81 8.80
C PRO A 469 5.51 52.50 8.76
N THR A 470 4.81 51.39 9.00
CA THR A 470 5.31 50.04 8.74
C THR A 470 5.36 49.83 7.23
N THR A 471 6.56 49.58 6.71
CA THR A 471 6.75 48.93 5.42
C THR A 471 6.03 47.57 5.45
N PRO A 472 5.32 47.17 4.38
CA PRO A 472 4.76 45.82 4.29
C PRO A 472 5.91 44.81 4.44
N ASP A 473 5.77 43.88 5.39
CA ASP A 473 6.66 42.73 5.47
C ASP A 473 6.57 41.99 4.12
N PRO A 474 7.69 41.59 3.49
CA PRO A 474 7.62 40.75 2.30
C PRO A 474 6.81 39.50 2.62
N GLU A 475 5.88 39.13 1.73
CA GLU A 475 5.10 37.90 1.87
C GLU A 475 6.05 36.73 2.21
N PRO A 476 5.73 35.92 3.24
CA PRO A 476 6.55 34.78 3.59
C PRO A 476 6.63 33.86 2.38
N LYS A 477 7.87 33.54 1.96
CA LYS A 477 8.08 32.59 0.86
C LYS A 477 7.44 31.24 1.23
N PRO A 478 6.80 30.56 0.27
CA PRO A 478 6.32 29.19 0.47
C PRO A 478 7.41 28.31 1.05
N GLU A 479 7.18 27.77 2.24
CA GLU A 479 8.04 26.74 2.83
C GLU A 479 7.50 25.37 2.42
N HIS A 480 8.39 24.41 2.18
CA HIS A 480 8.02 23.07 1.70
C HIS A 480 8.43 21.99 2.69
N GLN A 481 7.68 20.90 2.72
CA GLN A 481 7.79 19.86 3.73
C GLN A 481 8.99 18.96 3.49
N TYR A 482 9.96 19.00 4.39
CA TYR A 482 11.12 18.12 4.37
C TYR A 482 10.84 16.84 5.15
N ARG A 483 11.24 15.70 4.55
CA ARG A 483 11.11 14.39 5.19
C ARG A 483 12.20 14.19 6.27
N PRO A 484 11.90 13.56 7.42
CA PRO A 484 12.83 13.40 8.53
C PRO A 484 14.06 12.51 8.23
N GLU A 485 13.99 11.64 7.23
CA GLU A 485 15.07 10.72 6.84
C GLU A 485 16.35 11.46 6.46
N SER A 486 16.22 12.64 5.84
CA SER A 486 17.36 13.50 5.53
C SER A 486 18.19 13.78 6.79
N GLY A 487 17.53 14.06 7.92
CA GLY A 487 18.20 14.28 9.20
C GLY A 487 18.94 13.06 9.73
N SER A 488 18.39 11.85 9.52
CA SER A 488 19.04 10.60 9.91
C SER A 488 20.25 10.28 9.04
N TYR A 489 20.17 10.47 7.72
CA TYR A 489 21.34 10.33 6.83
C TYR A 489 22.46 11.31 7.20
N MET A 490 22.12 12.56 7.45
CA MET A 490 23.08 13.58 7.88
C MET A 490 23.73 13.22 9.22
N ALA A 491 22.96 12.75 10.20
CA ALA A 491 23.48 12.32 11.50
C ALA A 491 24.40 11.11 11.40
N ASN A 492 24.07 10.15 10.55
CA ASN A 492 24.93 9.00 10.27
C ASN A 492 26.26 9.43 9.62
N GLN A 493 26.19 10.34 8.63
CA GLN A 493 27.38 10.86 7.94
C GLN A 493 28.30 11.67 8.87
N MET A 494 27.72 12.49 9.76
CA MET A 494 28.47 13.20 10.79
C MET A 494 29.13 12.22 11.78
N ALA A 495 28.41 11.18 12.22
CA ALA A 495 28.94 10.17 13.15
C ALA A 495 30.11 9.40 12.53
N ALA A 496 29.95 8.92 11.30
CA ALA A 496 30.98 8.17 10.59
C ALA A 496 32.32 8.93 10.50
N ASN A 497 32.29 10.26 10.50
CA ASN A 497 33.49 11.11 10.47
C ASN A 497 34.00 11.56 11.84
N THR A 498 33.17 11.49 12.90
CA THR A 498 33.48 12.09 14.21
C THR A 498 33.63 11.11 15.38
N LEU A 499 33.06 9.89 15.28
CA LEU A 499 33.02 8.91 16.38
C LEU A 499 34.40 8.55 16.93
N PHE A 500 35.42 8.44 16.07
CA PHE A 500 36.75 8.00 16.47
C PHE A 500 37.80 9.11 16.57
N ILE A 501 37.38 10.38 16.50
CA ILE A 501 38.29 11.51 16.70
C ILE A 501 38.88 11.44 18.12
N THR A 502 40.20 11.60 18.20
CA THR A 502 40.94 11.61 19.45
C THR A 502 41.94 12.76 19.49
N ARG A 503 42.36 13.12 20.69
CA ARG A 503 43.40 14.11 21.01
C ARG A 503 44.54 13.41 21.75
N LEU A 504 45.67 14.08 21.91
CA LEU A 504 46.76 13.57 22.74
C LEU A 504 46.26 13.18 24.15
N HIS A 505 45.62 14.13 24.84
CA HIS A 505 45.11 13.93 26.22
C HIS A 505 43.84 13.08 26.31
N ASP A 506 43.21 12.73 25.19
CA ASP A 506 42.13 11.73 25.20
C ASP A 506 42.67 10.30 25.33
N ARG A 507 43.99 10.14 25.17
CA ARG A 507 44.77 8.91 25.34
C ARG A 507 45.70 9.03 26.56
N LEU A 508 45.30 9.88 27.53
CA LEU A 508 46.03 10.30 28.73
C LEU A 508 47.27 11.19 28.47
N GLY A 509 47.64 11.41 27.21
CA GLY A 509 49.04 11.74 26.95
C GLY A 509 49.96 10.67 27.54
N GLU A 510 51.16 11.05 27.98
CA GLU A 510 52.06 10.13 28.68
C GLU A 510 52.26 10.51 30.14
N THR A 511 52.04 9.54 31.03
CA THR A 511 52.42 9.56 32.43
C THR A 511 53.82 8.96 32.59
N GLN A 512 54.65 9.57 33.42
CA GLN A 512 56.09 9.28 33.53
C GLN A 512 56.39 7.88 34.10
N TYR A 513 57.48 7.26 33.63
CA TYR A 513 58.23 6.25 34.38
C TYR A 513 59.71 6.30 33.99
N THR A 514 60.61 6.29 34.99
CA THR A 514 62.05 6.06 34.82
C THR A 514 62.42 4.82 35.65
N ASP A 515 62.93 3.77 35.00
CA ASP A 515 63.43 2.56 35.69
C ASP A 515 64.69 2.91 36.48
N MET A 516 64.61 2.87 37.81
CA MET A 516 65.71 3.22 38.72
C MET A 516 66.76 2.10 38.89
N LEU A 517 66.60 0.92 38.28
CA LEU A 517 67.55 -0.19 38.43
C LEU A 517 68.34 -0.52 37.16
N THR A 518 67.85 -0.23 35.94
CA THR A 518 68.47 -0.74 34.71
C THR A 518 68.85 0.30 33.65
N GLY A 519 68.21 1.48 33.63
CA GLY A 519 68.50 2.53 32.66
C GLY A 519 68.14 2.23 31.18
N GLU A 520 67.41 1.14 30.89
CA GLU A 520 66.88 0.86 29.54
C GLU A 520 65.41 1.31 29.39
N GLU A 521 65.15 2.23 28.48
CA GLU A 521 63.81 2.74 28.17
C GLU A 521 63.07 1.83 27.18
N LYS A 522 62.44 0.74 27.64
CA LYS A 522 61.43 0.04 26.82
C LYS A 522 60.26 -0.41 27.66
N VAL A 523 59.11 0.26 27.48
CA VAL A 523 57.85 -0.20 28.05
C VAL A 523 56.75 -0.15 27.00
N THR A 524 56.11 -1.29 26.81
CA THR A 524 54.84 -1.40 26.09
C THR A 524 53.76 -0.84 27.03
N SER A 525 52.86 -0.02 26.50
CA SER A 525 51.70 0.46 27.26
C SER A 525 50.42 -0.03 26.61
N MET A 526 49.35 -0.14 27.40
CA MET A 526 48.00 -0.31 26.86
C MET A 526 47.09 0.73 27.47
N TRP A 527 46.40 1.49 26.63
CA TRP A 527 45.34 2.40 27.05
C TRP A 527 44.00 1.95 26.51
N MET A 528 42.95 2.28 27.24
CA MET A 528 41.56 2.04 26.86
C MET A 528 40.74 3.25 27.28
N ARG A 529 39.83 3.70 26.42
CA ARG A 529 38.90 4.79 26.71
C ARG A 529 37.47 4.42 26.33
N HIS A 530 36.54 4.90 27.14
CA HIS A 530 35.10 4.81 26.94
C HIS A 530 34.55 6.23 26.83
N VAL A 531 33.72 6.49 25.83
CA VAL A 531 33.09 7.79 25.62
C VAL A 531 31.59 7.60 25.45
N GLY A 532 30.80 8.30 26.26
CA GLY A 532 29.36 8.46 26.05
C GLY A 532 29.08 9.89 25.60
N GLY A 533 28.19 10.07 24.62
CA GLY A 533 27.86 11.40 24.09
C GLY A 533 26.39 11.56 23.73
N HIS A 534 25.88 12.78 23.91
CA HIS A 534 24.56 13.21 23.46
C HIS A 534 24.70 14.44 22.56
N ASN A 535 24.17 14.34 21.34
CA ASN A 535 24.21 15.39 20.34
C ASN A 535 22.81 15.89 19.99
N ARG A 536 22.67 17.19 19.76
CA ARG A 536 21.45 17.82 19.22
C ARG A 536 21.83 18.72 18.06
N SER A 537 21.08 18.61 16.98
CA SER A 537 21.31 19.39 15.76
C SER A 537 20.01 19.69 15.03
N ARG A 538 20.09 20.62 14.08
CA ARG A 538 19.00 21.00 13.17
C ARG A 538 19.51 21.01 11.73
N ASP A 539 18.59 20.89 10.80
CA ASP A 539 18.88 21.03 9.37
C ASP A 539 18.72 22.48 8.87
N GLY A 540 19.11 22.70 7.61
CA GLY A 540 19.03 24.01 6.96
C GLY A 540 17.61 24.53 6.74
N SER A 541 16.61 23.65 6.64
CA SER A 541 15.20 24.06 6.53
C SER A 541 14.62 24.57 7.85
N GLY A 542 15.25 24.23 8.99
CA GLY A 542 14.71 24.53 10.31
C GLY A 542 13.51 23.67 10.71
N GLN A 543 13.13 22.68 9.90
CA GLN A 543 12.00 21.78 10.16
C GLN A 543 12.41 20.52 10.92
N LEU A 544 13.64 20.06 10.70
CA LEU A 544 14.13 18.80 11.24
C LEU A 544 14.98 19.03 12.49
N LYS A 545 14.62 18.33 13.56
CA LYS A 545 15.41 18.29 14.79
C LYS A 545 15.92 16.87 14.98
N THR A 546 17.24 16.72 15.08
CA THR A 546 17.88 15.42 15.31
C THR A 546 18.50 15.38 16.70
N GLN A 547 18.29 14.26 17.38
CA GLN A 547 18.96 13.94 18.64
C GLN A 547 19.69 12.62 18.49
N SER A 548 20.95 12.56 18.94
CA SER A 548 21.77 11.36 18.82
C SER A 548 22.43 11.01 20.14
N ASN A 549 22.53 9.71 20.44
CA ASN A 549 23.31 9.19 21.55
C ASN A 549 24.36 8.23 20.99
N ARG A 550 25.61 8.37 21.46
CA ARG A 550 26.73 7.55 21.01
C ARG A 550 27.49 6.93 22.17
N TYR A 551 28.05 5.76 21.89
CA TYR A 551 28.99 5.09 22.77
C TYR A 551 30.20 4.59 21.97
N ILE A 552 31.39 4.92 22.45
CA ILE A 552 32.67 4.59 21.80
C ILE A 552 33.54 3.86 22.81
N VAL A 553 34.19 2.80 22.34
CA VAL A 553 35.30 2.13 23.03
C VAL A 553 36.49 2.13 22.10
N GLN A 554 37.61 2.66 22.57
CA GLN A 554 38.88 2.60 21.86
C GLN A 554 39.95 2.05 22.78
N LEU A 555 40.87 1.29 22.19
CA LEU A 555 42.04 0.78 22.86
C LEU A 555 43.25 0.92 21.95
N GLY A 556 44.41 1.09 22.55
CA GLY A 556 45.65 1.18 21.83
C GLY A 556 46.83 0.90 22.73
N GLY A 557 48.01 0.86 22.13
CA GLY A 557 49.24 0.60 22.86
C GLY A 557 50.47 1.02 22.09
N ASP A 558 51.47 1.46 22.85
CA ASP A 558 52.74 1.92 22.31
C ASP A 558 53.59 0.70 21.93
N ILE A 559 54.04 0.65 20.68
CA ILE A 559 54.81 -0.47 20.13
C ILE A 559 56.31 -0.17 19.98
N ALA A 560 56.67 1.11 19.89
CA ALA A 560 58.04 1.55 19.78
C ALA A 560 58.22 2.94 20.40
N GLN A 561 59.37 3.15 21.02
CA GLN A 561 59.78 4.45 21.54
C GLN A 561 61.29 4.65 21.33
N TRP A 562 61.70 5.91 21.17
CA TRP A 562 63.12 6.28 21.06
C TRP A 562 63.34 7.74 21.42
N SER A 563 64.60 8.10 21.65
CA SER A 563 65.07 9.47 21.87
C SER A 563 66.23 9.76 20.92
N SER A 564 66.35 11.02 20.49
CA SER A 564 67.40 11.53 19.61
C SER A 564 68.53 12.22 20.37
N ASP A 565 68.24 12.85 21.51
CA ASP A 565 69.21 13.61 22.31
C ASP A 565 69.19 13.26 23.82
N GLY A 566 68.35 12.29 24.22
CA GLY A 566 68.14 11.89 25.61
C GLY A 566 67.22 12.82 26.41
N ALA A 567 66.78 13.93 25.82
CA ALA A 567 65.80 14.86 26.39
C ALA A 567 64.45 14.79 25.67
N ASP A 568 64.44 14.54 24.36
CA ASP A 568 63.22 14.35 23.58
C ASP A 568 62.71 12.90 23.63
N ARG A 569 61.42 12.70 23.34
CA ARG A 569 60.81 11.37 23.26
C ARG A 569 59.90 11.24 22.06
N TRP A 570 60.11 10.18 21.29
CA TRP A 570 59.22 9.71 20.25
C TRP A 570 58.56 8.41 20.70
N HIS A 571 57.27 8.25 20.43
CA HIS A 571 56.61 6.95 20.50
C HIS A 571 55.62 6.76 19.36
N VAL A 572 55.44 5.50 18.96
CA VAL A 572 54.47 5.08 17.94
C VAL A 572 53.65 3.93 18.52
N GLY A 573 52.35 3.96 18.25
CA GLY A 573 51.43 2.93 18.73
C GLY A 573 50.36 2.57 17.70
N LEU A 574 49.69 1.47 18.00
CA LEU A 574 48.53 0.99 17.26
C LEU A 574 47.28 1.29 18.06
N MET A 575 46.17 1.53 17.37
CA MET A 575 44.87 1.69 18.01
C MET A 575 43.74 1.11 17.17
N THR A 576 42.70 0.68 17.87
CA THR A 576 41.47 0.15 17.30
C THR A 576 40.28 0.59 18.15
N GLY A 577 39.10 0.60 17.55
CA GLY A 577 37.90 1.01 18.26
C GLY A 577 36.63 0.39 17.70
N TYR A 578 35.62 0.37 18.55
CA TYR A 578 34.24 0.10 18.21
C TYR A 578 33.39 1.29 18.67
N ALA A 579 32.41 1.67 17.86
CA ALA A 579 31.46 2.71 18.21
C ALA A 579 30.08 2.35 17.68
N ASN A 580 29.07 2.75 18.43
CA ASN A 580 27.69 2.78 17.97
C ASN A 580 27.07 4.15 18.24
N GLN A 581 26.12 4.52 17.39
CA GLN A 581 25.29 5.70 17.55
C GLN A 581 23.86 5.39 17.12
N HIS A 582 22.90 5.86 17.92
CA HIS A 582 21.49 5.89 17.56
C HIS A 582 21.01 7.34 17.52
N SER A 583 20.20 7.68 16.52
CA SER A 583 19.64 9.00 16.32
C SER A 583 18.15 8.93 15.99
N ASN A 584 17.40 9.94 16.42
CA ASN A 584 16.00 10.13 16.07
C ASN A 584 15.85 11.55 15.51
N THR A 585 15.31 11.66 14.31
CA THR A 585 14.96 12.92 13.66
C THR A 585 13.45 13.05 13.61
N ARG A 586 12.94 14.21 14.02
CA ARG A 586 11.51 14.55 13.92
C ARG A 586 11.31 15.79 13.08
N SER A 587 10.32 15.75 12.20
CA SER A 587 9.83 16.94 11.49
C SER A 587 8.79 17.65 12.36
N LYS A 588 8.97 18.95 12.61
CA LYS A 588 7.94 19.76 13.30
C LYS A 588 6.72 20.05 12.42
N VAL A 589 6.86 19.84 11.11
CA VAL A 589 5.86 20.16 10.08
C VAL A 589 5.01 18.93 9.77
N SER A 590 5.59 17.89 9.18
CA SER A 590 4.86 16.67 8.83
C SER A 590 4.59 15.74 10.03
N ARG A 591 5.20 16.03 11.19
CA ARG A 591 5.10 15.26 12.46
C ARG A 591 5.66 13.85 12.42
N TYR A 592 6.06 13.34 11.24
CA TYR A 592 6.75 12.08 11.10
C TYR A 592 8.15 12.09 11.72
N SER A 593 8.64 10.89 12.00
CA SER A 593 9.96 10.64 12.53
C SER A 593 10.79 9.68 11.67
N SER A 594 12.10 9.70 11.88
CA SER A 594 13.05 8.76 11.28
C SER A 594 14.12 8.40 12.29
N ASP A 595 14.44 7.11 12.36
CA ASP A 595 15.52 6.58 13.18
C ASP A 595 16.76 6.30 12.32
N GLY A 596 17.92 6.76 12.79
CA GLY A 596 19.23 6.47 12.19
C GLY A 596 20.11 5.67 13.15
N SER A 597 20.82 4.66 12.64
CA SER A 597 21.84 3.93 13.39
C SER A 597 23.15 3.83 12.63
N VAL A 598 24.26 3.90 13.37
CA VAL A 598 25.62 3.68 12.89
C VAL A 598 26.34 2.74 13.83
N ASP A 599 26.80 1.61 13.32
CA ASP A 599 27.68 0.69 14.02
C ASP A 599 28.98 0.55 13.24
N GLY A 600 30.13 0.66 13.89
CA GLY A 600 31.37 0.50 13.15
C GLY A 600 32.63 0.43 13.97
N TYR A 601 33.71 0.27 13.22
CA TYR A 601 35.03 -0.06 13.71
C TYR A 601 36.07 0.86 13.10
N SER A 602 37.15 1.08 13.84
CA SER A 602 38.33 1.78 13.34
C SER A 602 39.59 0.99 13.65
N ALA A 603 40.59 1.10 12.78
CA ALA A 603 41.93 0.59 13.04
C ALA A 603 42.96 1.58 12.47
N GLY A 604 44.06 1.78 13.17
CA GLY A 604 45.10 2.66 12.68
C GLY A 604 46.27 2.83 13.63
N ILE A 605 47.01 3.90 13.38
CA ILE A 605 48.30 4.18 14.01
C ILE A 605 48.32 5.60 14.56
N TYR A 606 49.13 5.80 15.60
CA TYR A 606 49.44 7.12 16.12
C TYR A 606 50.93 7.25 16.41
N GLY A 607 51.42 8.48 16.43
CA GLY A 607 52.76 8.81 16.84
C GLY A 607 52.79 10.15 17.56
N THR A 608 53.60 10.23 18.61
CA THR A 608 53.76 11.43 19.43
C THR A 608 55.23 11.73 19.60
N TRP A 609 55.55 13.02 19.59
CA TRP A 609 56.85 13.57 19.92
C TRP A 609 56.73 14.61 21.03
N TYR A 610 57.58 14.53 22.04
CA TYR A 610 57.77 15.54 23.07
C TYR A 610 59.19 16.09 23.01
N ALA A 611 59.34 17.42 23.05
CA ALA A 611 60.65 18.09 23.03
C ALA A 611 61.42 17.96 24.34
N ASN A 612 60.72 17.75 25.45
CA ASN A 612 61.32 17.53 26.77
C ASN A 612 60.47 16.51 27.52
N GLU A 613 61.06 15.34 27.74
CA GLU A 613 60.41 14.21 28.40
C GLU A 613 60.35 14.39 29.92
N GLN A 614 61.30 15.11 30.50
CA GLN A 614 61.55 15.11 31.95
C GLN A 614 60.47 15.84 32.76
N ASP A 615 59.87 16.90 32.22
CA ASP A 615 58.74 17.60 32.85
C ASP A 615 57.63 18.00 31.86
N LYS A 616 57.74 17.56 30.60
CA LYS A 616 56.78 17.82 29.51
C LYS A 616 56.52 19.31 29.26
N SER A 617 57.42 20.17 29.73
CA SER A 617 57.47 21.56 29.34
C SER A 617 57.94 21.67 27.89
N GLY A 618 57.51 22.71 27.17
CA GLY A 618 57.90 22.88 25.77
C GLY A 618 56.97 22.20 24.77
N SER A 619 57.49 21.99 23.56
CA SER A 619 56.70 21.59 22.40
C SER A 619 56.33 20.11 22.40
N TYR A 620 55.16 19.79 21.85
CA TYR A 620 54.81 18.44 21.43
C TYR A 620 54.12 18.44 20.07
N VAL A 621 54.17 17.29 19.40
CA VAL A 621 53.41 16.98 18.19
C VAL A 621 52.80 15.59 18.33
N ASP A 622 51.50 15.47 18.14
CA ASP A 622 50.74 14.22 18.08
C ASP A 622 50.14 14.06 16.69
N SER A 623 50.13 12.85 16.16
CA SER A 623 49.54 12.57 14.85
C SER A 623 48.93 11.19 14.83
N TRP A 624 47.81 11.05 14.13
CA TRP A 624 47.16 9.76 13.97
C TRP A 624 46.45 9.62 12.63
N VAL A 625 46.32 8.36 12.18
CA VAL A 625 45.57 7.98 10.98
C VAL A 625 44.74 6.75 11.31
N LEU A 626 43.45 6.79 11.00
CA LEU A 626 42.49 5.72 11.18
C LEU A 626 41.83 5.39 9.86
N TYR A 627 41.64 4.10 9.60
CA TYR A 627 40.70 3.63 8.59
C TYR A 627 39.45 3.11 9.29
N ASN A 628 38.29 3.58 8.83
CA ASN A 628 37.02 3.39 9.50
C ASN A 628 36.03 2.69 8.55
N TRP A 629 35.20 1.83 9.12
CA TRP A 629 34.12 1.14 8.41
C TRP A 629 32.87 1.10 9.27
N PHE A 630 31.73 1.45 8.68
CA PHE A 630 30.46 1.46 9.37
C PHE A 630 29.37 0.81 8.53
N ASP A 631 28.48 0.11 9.23
CA ASP A 631 27.17 -0.28 8.74
C ASP A 631 26.15 0.75 9.26
N ASN A 632 25.37 1.33 8.35
CA ASN A 632 24.43 2.40 8.63
C ASN A 632 23.02 1.95 8.28
N THR A 633 22.06 2.35 9.09
CA THR A 633 20.63 2.12 8.85
C THR A 633 19.86 3.43 8.97
N VAL A 634 18.87 3.63 8.11
CA VAL A 634 17.84 4.67 8.23
C VAL A 634 16.48 3.99 8.13
N LYS A 635 15.56 4.37 9.01
CA LYS A 635 14.18 3.86 9.02
C LYS A 635 13.22 5.01 9.25
N GLY A 636 12.53 5.40 8.18
CA GLY A 636 11.41 6.32 8.25
C GLY A 636 10.17 5.67 8.85
N GLU A 637 9.37 6.46 9.55
CA GLU A 637 8.04 6.02 9.98
C GLU A 637 7.20 5.63 8.76
N TYR A 638 6.53 4.48 8.83
CA TYR A 638 5.72 3.86 7.76
C TYR A 638 6.44 3.57 6.43
N LEU A 639 7.78 3.61 6.42
CA LEU A 639 8.59 3.28 5.25
C LEU A 639 9.51 2.08 5.54
N GLU A 640 10.00 1.48 4.46
CA GLU A 640 10.97 0.39 4.52
C GLU A 640 12.31 0.83 5.11
N SER A 641 13.04 -0.13 5.69
CA SER A 641 14.34 0.14 6.29
C SER A 641 15.45 0.12 5.24
N GLU A 642 16.23 1.21 5.20
CA GLU A 642 17.34 1.39 4.28
C GLU A 642 18.68 1.08 4.96
N LYS A 643 19.51 0.23 4.33
CA LYS A 643 20.80 -0.22 4.88
C LYS A 643 21.93 0.02 3.88
N TYR A 644 23.00 0.64 4.34
CA TYR A 644 24.13 1.00 3.49
C TYR A 644 25.44 1.04 4.30
N LYS A 645 26.58 1.07 3.59
CA LYS A 645 27.91 1.05 4.20
C LYS A 645 28.66 2.34 3.94
N SER A 646 29.42 2.80 4.94
CA SER A 646 30.35 3.90 4.81
C SER A 646 31.75 3.47 5.22
N ARG A 647 32.77 4.04 4.57
CA ARG A 647 34.17 3.73 4.85
C ARG A 647 35.09 4.87 4.44
N GLY A 648 36.22 4.99 5.10
CA GLY A 648 37.24 5.97 4.70
C GLY A 648 38.26 6.27 5.77
N VAL A 649 39.11 7.22 5.45
CA VAL A 649 40.27 7.58 6.28
C VAL A 649 39.95 8.85 7.06
N THR A 650 40.30 8.86 8.34
CA THR A 650 40.41 10.06 9.15
C THR A 650 41.85 10.22 9.61
N ALA A 651 42.36 11.44 9.58
CA ALA A 651 43.74 11.73 9.96
C ALA A 651 43.82 13.03 10.73
N SER A 652 44.78 13.15 11.65
CA SER A 652 44.97 14.34 12.46
C SER A 652 46.44 14.63 12.71
N ILE A 653 46.73 15.92 12.87
CA ILE A 653 47.96 16.43 13.47
C ILE A 653 47.59 17.45 14.55
N GLU A 654 48.13 17.28 15.74
CA GLU A 654 47.99 18.17 16.90
C GLU A 654 49.39 18.65 17.29
N ALA A 655 49.53 19.93 17.63
CA ALA A 655 50.75 20.50 18.16
C ALA A 655 50.42 21.48 19.27
N GLY A 656 51.29 21.55 20.28
CA GLY A 656 51.13 22.49 21.38
C GLY A 656 52.43 22.79 22.08
N TYR A 657 52.36 23.72 23.04
CA TYR A 657 53.50 24.11 23.87
C TYR A 657 53.07 24.24 25.31
N THR A 658 53.76 23.57 26.23
CA THR A 658 53.46 23.63 27.67
C THR A 658 54.34 24.67 28.37
N PHE A 659 53.72 25.68 28.96
CA PHE A 659 54.35 26.66 29.84
C PHE A 659 54.16 26.27 31.30
N LYS A 660 55.24 26.16 32.06
CA LYS A 660 55.17 26.16 33.53
C LYS A 660 54.95 27.60 34.01
N LEU A 661 53.82 27.87 34.64
CA LEU A 661 53.47 29.21 35.13
C LEU A 661 54.05 29.50 36.51
N GLY A 662 54.25 28.46 37.33
CA GLY A 662 54.81 28.58 38.67
C GLY A 662 54.66 27.31 39.47
N GLU A 663 55.21 27.32 40.68
CA GLU A 663 55.08 26.24 41.65
C GLU A 663 54.89 26.79 43.06
N ARG A 664 54.11 26.07 43.87
CA ARG A 664 53.89 26.35 45.27
C ARG A 664 54.55 25.24 46.08
N GLU A 665 55.79 25.48 46.49
CA GLU A 665 56.63 24.49 47.18
C GLU A 665 56.02 23.97 48.48
N SER A 666 55.24 24.79 49.21
CA SER A 666 54.61 24.40 50.49
C SER A 666 53.60 23.26 50.37
N ASP A 667 52.97 23.12 49.20
CA ASP A 667 51.85 22.20 48.95
C ASP A 667 52.18 21.21 47.81
N ASN A 668 53.43 21.23 47.31
CA ASN A 668 53.90 20.48 46.14
C ASN A 668 52.99 20.61 44.89
N VAL A 669 52.45 21.81 44.64
CA VAL A 669 51.56 22.06 43.48
C VAL A 669 52.30 22.85 42.38
N LYS A 670 52.22 22.39 41.14
CA LYS A 670 52.77 23.07 39.95
C LYS A 670 51.65 23.46 38.99
N TYR A 671 51.73 24.66 38.39
CA TYR A 671 50.72 25.18 37.47
C TYR A 671 51.24 25.26 36.04
N PHE A 672 50.41 24.83 35.08
CA PHE A 672 50.77 24.77 33.68
C PHE A 672 49.70 25.35 32.77
N LEU A 673 50.14 25.88 31.64
CA LEU A 673 49.30 26.40 30.57
C LEU A 673 49.77 25.87 29.22
N GLN A 674 48.86 25.34 28.43
CA GLN A 674 49.16 24.65 27.18
C GLN A 674 48.25 25.14 26.05
N PRO A 675 48.67 26.14 25.27
CA PRO A 675 48.07 26.40 23.96
C PRO A 675 48.31 25.23 23.02
N LYS A 676 47.29 24.92 22.20
CA LYS A 676 47.32 23.82 21.24
C LYS A 676 46.53 24.12 19.99
N ALA A 677 46.93 23.50 18.89
CA ALA A 677 46.26 23.55 17.61
C ALA A 677 46.19 22.15 17.02
N GLN A 678 45.03 21.77 16.47
CA GLN A 678 44.81 20.48 15.84
C GLN A 678 44.10 20.65 14.50
N LEU A 679 44.56 19.90 13.50
CA LEU A 679 43.94 19.81 12.18
C LEU A 679 43.53 18.36 11.95
N ILE A 680 42.26 18.15 11.58
CA ILE A 680 41.67 16.82 11.36
C ILE A 680 41.07 16.79 9.97
N TRP A 681 41.55 15.87 9.13
CA TRP A 681 40.97 15.59 7.83
C TRP A 681 40.01 14.40 7.92
N MET A 682 38.77 14.61 7.48
CA MET A 682 37.67 13.63 7.59
C MET A 682 37.23 13.19 6.20
N ASN A 683 37.51 11.95 5.83
CA ASN A 683 37.20 11.42 4.50
C ASN A 683 36.50 10.06 4.55
N VAL A 684 35.51 9.93 5.43
CA VAL A 684 34.60 8.78 5.47
C VAL A 684 33.37 9.09 4.62
N ARG A 685 33.11 8.24 3.63
CA ARG A 685 32.00 8.40 2.68
C ARG A 685 31.10 7.18 2.67
N ALA A 686 29.79 7.39 2.61
CA ALA A 686 28.85 6.36 2.21
C ALA A 686 28.95 6.10 0.71
N LYS A 687 28.53 4.91 0.27
CA LYS A 687 28.26 4.68 -1.15
C LYS A 687 26.88 5.24 -1.49
N ASP A 688 26.73 5.84 -2.66
CA ASP A 688 25.42 6.17 -3.21
C ASP A 688 24.55 4.92 -3.26
N HIS A 689 23.30 5.05 -2.85
CA HIS A 689 22.28 4.00 -2.93
C HIS A 689 20.94 4.58 -3.34
N VAL A 690 20.01 3.71 -3.71
CA VAL A 690 18.63 4.08 -4.06
C VAL A 690 17.72 3.42 -3.05
N GLU A 691 16.86 4.21 -2.40
CA GLU A 691 15.85 3.73 -1.47
C GLU A 691 14.79 2.87 -2.18
N ASN A 692 14.01 2.11 -1.42
CA ASN A 692 12.92 1.29 -1.95
C ASN A 692 11.83 2.10 -2.67
N ASN A 693 11.67 3.38 -2.32
CA ASN A 693 10.78 4.35 -2.99
C ASN A 693 11.40 4.98 -4.28
N GLY A 694 12.61 4.57 -4.66
CA GLY A 694 13.32 5.06 -5.85
C GLY A 694 14.14 6.33 -5.66
N THR A 695 14.22 6.90 -4.44
CA THR A 695 15.04 8.09 -4.17
C THR A 695 16.53 7.74 -4.13
N ARG A 696 17.35 8.41 -4.94
CA ARG A 696 18.81 8.27 -4.91
C ARG A 696 19.41 9.09 -3.77
N ILE A 697 20.28 8.50 -2.97
CA ILE A 697 20.91 9.12 -1.82
C ILE A 697 22.41 9.25 -2.08
N SER A 698 22.95 10.45 -1.86
CA SER A 698 24.40 10.73 -1.83
C SER A 698 24.74 11.48 -0.55
N SER A 699 25.81 11.06 0.13
CA SER A 699 26.32 11.79 1.29
C SER A 699 27.16 13.00 0.88
N GLU A 700 27.14 14.05 1.69
CA GLU A 700 27.97 15.23 1.49
C GLU A 700 28.78 15.59 2.76
N GLY A 701 29.85 16.35 2.56
CA GLY A 701 30.76 16.77 3.63
C GLY A 701 31.97 15.85 3.84
N ASP A 702 32.19 14.88 2.95
CA ASP A 702 33.46 14.18 2.86
C ASP A 702 34.61 15.14 2.48
N GLY A 703 35.80 14.83 2.96
CA GLY A 703 36.98 15.69 2.86
C GLY A 703 36.92 16.94 3.76
N ASN A 704 36.00 17.01 4.73
CA ASN A 704 35.95 18.13 5.67
C ASN A 704 37.27 18.24 6.45
N LEU A 705 37.83 19.44 6.48
CA LEU A 705 38.94 19.81 7.34
C LEU A 705 38.38 20.53 8.58
N MET A 706 38.62 19.94 9.75
CA MET A 706 38.31 20.54 11.05
C MET A 706 39.59 21.11 11.67
N THR A 707 39.52 22.37 12.08
CA THR A 707 40.57 23.03 12.86
C THR A 707 40.09 23.18 14.29
N ARG A 708 40.92 22.86 15.27
CA ARG A 708 40.65 23.09 16.70
C ARG A 708 41.80 23.90 17.28
N LEU A 709 41.50 25.08 17.79
CA LEU A 709 42.44 25.93 18.52
C LEU A 709 42.03 25.97 19.98
N GLY A 710 42.96 25.68 20.87
CA GLY A 710 42.66 25.38 22.26
C GLY A 710 43.66 25.93 23.26
N LEU A 711 43.20 26.07 24.50
CA LEU A 711 44.03 26.39 25.65
C LEU A 711 43.64 25.47 26.81
N ARG A 712 44.59 24.65 27.30
CA ARG A 712 44.44 23.79 28.47
C ARG A 712 45.22 24.37 29.64
N ALA A 713 44.58 24.55 30.78
CA ALA A 713 45.23 24.92 32.04
C ALA A 713 45.06 23.76 33.03
N TYR A 714 46.15 23.36 33.67
CA TYR A 714 46.17 22.22 34.57
C TYR A 714 47.15 22.42 35.72
N MET A 715 47.00 21.63 36.77
CA MET A 715 47.90 21.65 37.92
C MET A 715 48.37 20.23 38.24
N HIS A 716 49.63 20.04 38.59
CA HIS A 716 50.11 18.78 39.19
C HIS A 716 50.18 18.94 40.69
N GLY A 717 49.68 17.96 41.44
CA GLY A 717 49.89 17.86 42.89
C GLY A 717 49.32 16.60 43.51
N HIS A 718 49.64 16.37 44.77
CA HIS A 718 49.09 15.28 45.58
C HIS A 718 48.93 15.73 47.05
N HIS A 719 47.99 15.13 47.77
CA HIS A 719 47.76 15.48 49.18
C HIS A 719 48.86 14.86 50.07
N ASP A 720 49.16 15.46 51.23
CA ASP A 720 50.20 14.96 52.16
C ASP A 720 50.02 13.49 52.57
N ILE A 721 48.79 12.98 52.53
CA ILE A 721 48.42 11.60 52.86
C ILE A 721 48.87 10.59 51.80
N ASP A 722 49.17 11.08 50.59
CA ASP A 722 49.64 10.33 49.43
C ASP A 722 51.17 10.42 49.26
N ASN A 723 51.87 11.11 50.17
CA ASN A 723 53.33 11.12 50.23
C ASN A 723 53.88 9.68 50.33
N GLY A 724 54.76 9.32 49.39
CA GLY A 724 55.38 8.00 49.32
C GLY A 724 54.49 6.88 48.74
N LYS A 725 53.34 7.22 48.14
CA LYS A 725 52.40 6.26 47.55
C LYS A 725 52.32 6.29 46.01
N ASP A 726 53.22 7.04 45.36
CA ASP A 726 53.29 7.21 43.90
C ASP A 726 51.96 7.68 43.25
N ARG A 727 51.15 8.45 44.00
CA ARG A 727 49.86 8.97 43.53
C ARG A 727 49.96 10.46 43.23
N GLU A 728 49.54 10.83 42.03
CA GLU A 728 49.49 12.23 41.57
C GLU A 728 48.16 12.52 40.89
N PHE A 729 47.69 13.77 41.01
CA PHE A 729 46.44 14.23 40.42
C PHE A 729 46.67 15.47 39.56
N GLU A 730 46.04 15.48 38.39
CA GLU A 730 46.10 16.54 37.39
C GLU A 730 44.68 17.00 37.01
N PRO A 731 44.02 17.86 37.81
CA PRO A 731 42.78 18.48 37.38
C PRO A 731 43.08 19.55 36.32
N PHE A 732 42.21 19.62 35.31
CA PHE A 732 42.36 20.55 34.19
C PHE A 732 41.05 21.18 33.75
N ILE A 733 41.19 22.35 33.12
CA ILE A 733 40.16 23.00 32.33
C ILE A 733 40.73 23.31 30.94
N GLU A 734 39.90 23.17 29.92
CA GLU A 734 40.27 23.39 28.53
C GLU A 734 39.14 24.13 27.81
N ALA A 735 39.51 25.15 27.05
CA ALA A 735 38.60 25.86 26.16
C ALA A 735 39.11 25.75 24.72
N ASN A 736 38.22 25.44 23.78
CA ASN A 736 38.58 25.33 22.37
C ASN A 736 37.59 26.08 21.47
N TRP A 737 38.10 26.62 20.38
CA TRP A 737 37.34 26.99 19.20
C TRP A 737 37.56 25.94 18.11
N ILE A 738 36.47 25.40 17.59
CA ILE A 738 36.46 24.39 16.53
C ILE A 738 35.83 25.02 15.28
N HIS A 739 36.51 24.89 14.14
CA HIS A 739 36.06 25.38 12.85
C HIS A 739 36.00 24.23 11.83
N ASN A 740 34.88 24.09 11.13
CA ASN A 740 34.71 23.13 10.04
C ASN A 740 34.65 23.86 8.70
N THR A 741 35.42 23.38 7.72
CA THR A 741 35.40 23.94 6.35
C THR A 741 34.12 23.62 5.59
N ARG A 742 33.44 22.52 5.93
CA ARG A 742 32.19 22.05 5.30
C ARG A 742 31.19 21.62 6.37
N ASN A 743 29.91 21.76 6.07
CA ASN A 743 28.83 21.15 6.85
C ASN A 743 28.60 19.72 6.35
N PHE A 744 28.19 18.81 7.25
CA PHE A 744 27.74 17.48 6.86
C PHE A 744 26.33 17.57 6.28
N GLY A 745 26.10 16.87 5.17
CA GLY A 745 24.86 16.96 4.43
C GLY A 745 24.48 15.67 3.72
N VAL A 746 23.32 15.71 3.08
CA VAL A 746 22.80 14.66 2.22
C VAL A 746 22.15 15.29 1.01
N THR A 747 22.30 14.64 -0.13
CA THR A 747 21.56 14.97 -1.34
C THR A 747 20.64 13.81 -1.66
N MET A 748 19.34 14.10 -1.69
CA MET A 748 18.30 13.15 -2.10
C MET A 748 17.83 13.55 -3.49
N ASN A 749 18.09 12.68 -4.47
CA ASN A 749 18.10 12.97 -5.90
C ASN A 749 19.04 14.15 -6.20
N ASP A 750 18.50 15.34 -6.43
CA ASP A 750 19.27 16.56 -6.73
C ASP A 750 19.06 17.67 -5.69
N VAL A 751 18.33 17.38 -4.60
CA VAL A 751 18.02 18.36 -3.54
C VAL A 751 18.90 18.10 -2.32
N ARG A 752 19.72 19.10 -1.99
CA ARG A 752 20.65 19.06 -0.84
C ARG A 752 19.99 19.55 0.46
N ASN A 753 20.28 18.86 1.56
CA ASN A 753 20.14 19.38 2.92
C ASN A 753 21.48 19.29 3.68
N GLU A 754 21.64 20.12 4.70
CA GLU A 754 22.82 20.04 5.57
C GLU A 754 22.52 20.40 7.03
N ILE A 755 23.37 19.91 7.93
CA ILE A 755 23.36 20.27 9.34
C ILE A 755 23.89 21.69 9.51
N VAL A 756 23.08 22.55 10.14
CA VAL A 756 23.49 23.92 10.47
C VAL A 756 24.06 24.02 11.89
N GLY A 757 24.85 25.06 12.15
CA GLY A 757 25.43 25.32 13.48
C GLY A 757 26.74 24.60 13.76
N THR A 758 27.27 23.81 12.82
CA THR A 758 28.50 23.04 12.99
C THR A 758 29.76 23.74 12.48
N LYS A 759 29.63 24.88 11.79
CA LYS A 759 30.76 25.59 11.16
C LYS A 759 31.74 26.19 12.16
N ASN A 760 31.23 26.81 13.22
CA ASN A 760 32.02 27.35 14.33
C ASN A 760 31.40 26.87 15.64
N ILE A 761 32.21 26.21 16.47
CA ILE A 761 31.77 25.59 17.71
C ILE A 761 32.72 26.02 18.82
N GLY A 762 32.15 26.52 19.92
CA GLY A 762 32.88 26.70 21.18
C GLY A 762 32.81 25.42 22.01
N GLU A 763 33.92 25.02 22.61
CA GLU A 763 34.00 23.85 23.49
C GLU A 763 34.63 24.21 24.83
N ILE A 764 34.05 23.72 25.91
CA ILE A 764 34.64 23.72 27.25
C ILE A 764 34.74 22.29 27.74
N LYS A 765 35.89 21.91 28.29
CA LYS A 765 36.17 20.59 28.83
C LYS A 765 36.79 20.73 30.22
N VAL A 766 36.32 19.93 31.16
CA VAL A 766 36.86 19.84 32.53
C VAL A 766 37.11 18.39 32.88
N GLY A 767 38.17 18.11 33.62
CA GLY A 767 38.52 16.74 33.95
C GLY A 767 39.63 16.62 34.97
N VAL A 768 39.97 15.38 35.26
CA VAL A 768 41.08 15.01 36.13
C VAL A 768 41.79 13.78 35.56
N GLU A 769 43.11 13.82 35.58
CA GLU A 769 43.99 12.69 35.30
C GLU A 769 44.64 12.28 36.62
N ALA A 770 44.77 10.98 36.87
CA ALA A 770 45.24 10.46 38.14
C ALA A 770 46.17 9.27 37.93
N GLN A 771 47.36 9.38 38.50
CA GLN A 771 48.27 8.25 38.66
C GLN A 771 47.91 7.53 39.96
N TRP A 772 47.52 6.27 39.86
CA TRP A 772 47.11 5.47 41.02
C TRP A 772 48.24 4.57 41.54
N SER A 773 49.11 4.12 40.63
CA SER A 773 50.36 3.43 40.89
C SER A 773 51.34 3.68 39.75
N LYS A 774 52.58 3.21 39.89
CA LYS A 774 53.59 3.28 38.81
C LYS A 774 53.15 2.61 37.50
N GLN A 775 52.24 1.64 37.57
CA GLN A 775 51.75 0.89 36.42
C GLN A 775 50.36 1.29 35.95
N PHE A 776 49.57 2.01 36.76
CA PHE A 776 48.15 2.23 36.47
C PHE A 776 47.75 3.69 36.61
N ASN A 777 47.16 4.21 35.53
CA ASN A 777 46.65 5.57 35.43
C ASN A 777 45.20 5.57 34.96
N MET A 778 44.46 6.59 35.38
CA MET A 778 43.05 6.77 35.05
C MET A 778 42.78 8.25 34.76
N TRP A 779 41.92 8.53 33.79
CA TRP A 779 41.43 9.88 33.56
C TRP A 779 39.94 9.91 33.33
N THR A 780 39.33 11.04 33.66
CA THR A 780 37.92 11.30 33.42
C THR A 780 37.70 12.76 33.07
N ASN A 781 36.76 13.02 32.17
CA ASN A 781 36.41 14.38 31.79
C ASN A 781 34.98 14.49 31.25
N VAL A 782 34.44 15.70 31.30
CA VAL A 782 33.18 16.10 30.68
C VAL A 782 33.44 17.29 29.77
N GLY A 783 32.90 17.24 28.56
CA GLY A 783 33.00 18.31 27.56
C GLY A 783 31.62 18.74 27.07
N GLN A 784 31.48 20.04 26.84
CA GLN A 784 30.30 20.64 26.23
C GLN A 784 30.74 21.47 25.01
N GLN A 785 30.15 21.15 23.87
CA GLN A 785 30.26 21.93 22.63
C GLN A 785 28.95 22.66 22.36
N ILE A 786 29.05 23.91 21.88
CA ILE A 786 27.91 24.76 21.53
C ILE A 786 28.24 25.46 20.21
N GLY A 787 27.30 25.41 19.28
CA GLY A 787 27.36 26.14 18.01
C GLY A 787 26.07 26.91 17.77
N ASP A 788 26.00 27.60 16.63
CA ASP A 788 24.82 28.36 16.23
C ASP A 788 23.61 27.44 15.98
N ASN A 789 22.42 28.04 15.78
CA ASN A 789 21.19 27.31 15.41
C ASN A 789 20.80 26.14 16.34
N GLY A 790 21.24 26.21 17.61
CA GLY A 790 20.91 25.22 18.63
C GLY A 790 21.70 23.91 18.53
N TYR A 791 22.85 23.90 17.84
CA TYR A 791 23.79 22.78 17.89
C TYR A 791 24.39 22.64 19.30
N SER A 792 24.34 21.44 19.87
CA SER A 792 25.00 21.14 21.13
C SER A 792 25.49 19.70 21.19
N ASP A 793 26.67 19.47 21.75
CA ASP A 793 27.21 18.13 22.00
C ASP A 793 27.77 18.03 23.41
N THR A 794 27.23 17.12 24.21
CA THR A 794 27.71 16.83 25.57
C THR A 794 28.37 15.47 25.55
N GLN A 795 29.60 15.36 26.05
CA GLN A 795 30.31 14.09 26.13
C GLN A 795 30.97 13.88 27.49
N ALA A 796 30.99 12.63 27.93
CA ALA A 796 31.71 12.19 29.11
C ALA A 796 32.66 11.06 28.71
N MET A 797 33.86 11.09 29.25
CA MET A 797 34.90 10.11 28.95
C MET A 797 35.52 9.59 30.24
N VAL A 798 35.80 8.29 30.24
CA VAL A 798 36.68 7.65 31.22
C VAL A 798 37.72 6.82 30.48
N GLY A 799 38.95 6.83 30.94
CA GLY A 799 40.00 6.00 30.37
C GLY A 799 40.98 5.50 31.40
N PHE A 800 41.72 4.48 30.99
CA PHE A 800 42.68 3.73 31.78
C PHE A 800 43.94 3.48 30.96
N LYS A 801 45.12 3.56 31.58
CA LYS A 801 46.40 3.22 30.97
C LYS A 801 47.19 2.33 31.91
N TYR A 802 47.67 1.21 31.37
CA TYR A 802 48.53 0.26 32.06
C TYR A 802 49.92 0.24 31.41
N LEU A 803 50.97 0.25 32.24
CA LEU A 803 52.37 0.20 31.84
C LEU A 803 52.92 -1.18 32.27
N PHE A 804 53.49 -1.93 31.32
CA PHE A 804 53.95 -3.32 31.52
C PHE A 804 55.37 -3.44 32.03
#